data_AF-A0A8H7UBX7-F1
#
_entry.id   AF-A0A8H7UBX7-F1
#
_cell.length_a   1.000
_cell.length_b   1.000
_cell.length_c   1.000
_cell.angle_alpha   90.00
_cell.angle_beta   90.00
_cell.angle_gamma   90.00
#
_symmetry.space_group_name_H-M   'P 1'
#
loop_
_entity.id
_entity.type
_entity.pdbx_description
1 polymer ?
#
loop_
_entity_poly.entity_id
_entity_poly.type
_entity_poly.pdbx_seq_one_letter_code
_entity_poly.pdbx_strand_id
1 'polypeptide(L)'
;MFQSGNGNKKAFLEKNKAARLQREQERQKKEDDQALSQAAIRVQKWWRAKKQSREWYDVERWNIWDEHSQLDNEMAPLPGQLWKCVSLFWILNGNEPPTPPAAQERFQRVCKLILTKMRRAGTPATTNGTIPFHAFLADNVHSVKAKYILQRTLDACWRRVTDVDDAPYLTGPELRLLLVYMSPKMYVLSSAEQILDGYWVMTGYNAKLKEISQAILGGIKPYPLIYNGASNRCSKVIKIREKAAKYSRGVLAESDRKTVNSITLWLTAVVRCALFVFENTIDEMNNQQSAMDQFLVHIVAVPYIMSIADKNCRDLIASKGVLQLVTKGRFARSKANELCTLLGGDGCLFFVANMTNMYQLFRLGSSAIDDFPEASDMAGMATTMLEKIKPFISATQRSGFSHYHPIFSWCSTEAKRNSNLANDVYKAVMGQLEYLWSRQFIDSLYIDVVSFNDTDSGRTGQASGFKSRFSTSPIKKKARDVTDASTDVKDASSLSKKPLAELAMDTETAFRLYFVLTELFPEYTKDLWTKVAFTKHLIPHLWKLMKKFRPKDAGLSLYIEAAKHSMDRIEAEALLDTLKGFCEGAIILCKTLEDSDFFEKQKPFKVADLCDMAAFLNEFYFALIQSCPVDDQTSTSVPPRLRQFQCVRRLLMQFYDLDVRRQYQNPATWILITDSTRPFASLPQQITFRFRPSQPSQFLARIRNNDPIAKRVLYLMPHTIPFPTRLDIFRDMIASERTSAPRRQSLIKVRRQYLMEDGYQSLVQRGKPAWQGDIRVSFVNELGAEEAGIDQGGPFKEFISQLIALAFSPAFGLFSATSTENLLFPSPTSYIHGSDHLDLFRFMGKVLGKAVYEGILVDAQFASFFLARILGRNVFLEQLQELDTDVSKNLGFVKRYDGDVEDLCLTFSADMDFFNEKKTVDLKYNGRNISVTNDNRIEYVYVMADYMLNQRIHEQTKAFIDGFRSIIADQWIRIFSPPELQRVISGENVDFDVSDLRNHTEYQNGGFEQHPVIRMLWQILQDFNSQEKRAFLKFVTSSPKFCHFQPPLGGFEYLQPPFTIRIVAISGDSNSAGIQYVKNIFTSSSNTKDGRLPSSSTW
;
A
#
# COMPACT_ATOMS: atom_id res chain seq x y z
N MET A 1 0.00 -139.67 -8.48
CA MET A 1 1.42 -139.42 -8.75
C MET A 1 1.89 -138.12 -8.11
N PHE A 2 2.43 -138.14 -6.90
CA PHE A 2 2.18 -139.00 -5.73
C PHE A 2 2.65 -138.22 -4.47
N GLN A 3 2.32 -138.72 -3.28
CA GLN A 3 2.83 -138.34 -1.94
C GLN A 3 4.13 -137.50 -1.94
N SER A 4 4.38 -136.56 -1.03
CA SER A 4 4.03 -136.54 0.41
C SER A 4 4.12 -135.11 0.98
N GLY A 5 3.27 -134.83 1.98
CA GLY A 5 3.44 -133.82 3.05
C GLY A 5 3.80 -132.37 2.66
N ASN A 6 2.84 -131.44 2.71
CA ASN A 6 3.11 -130.04 3.10
C ASN A 6 1.82 -129.23 3.27
N GLY A 7 1.31 -129.14 4.50
CA GLY A 7 0.24 -128.18 4.89
C GLY A 7 0.58 -126.73 4.51
N ASN A 8 1.86 -126.43 4.28
CA ASN A 8 2.36 -125.15 3.79
C ASN A 8 1.81 -124.74 2.41
N LYS A 9 1.46 -125.68 1.51
CA LYS A 9 0.96 -125.31 0.17
C LYS A 9 -0.49 -124.81 0.20
N LYS A 10 -1.32 -125.35 1.10
CA LYS A 10 -2.71 -124.91 1.30
C LYS A 10 -2.75 -123.53 1.97
N ALA A 11 -1.90 -123.33 2.99
CA ALA A 11 -1.73 -122.02 3.64
C ALA A 11 -1.19 -120.96 2.65
N PHE A 12 -0.26 -121.32 1.75
CA PHE A 12 0.26 -120.41 0.73
C PHE A 12 -0.80 -120.01 -0.31
N LEU A 13 -1.66 -120.94 -0.75
CA LEU A 13 -2.75 -120.67 -1.68
C LEU A 13 -3.85 -119.79 -1.05
N GLU A 14 -4.23 -120.07 0.20
CA GLU A 14 -5.15 -119.25 1.00
C GLU A 14 -4.61 -117.83 1.19
N LYS A 15 -3.33 -117.71 1.58
CA LYS A 15 -2.67 -116.40 1.78
C LYS A 15 -2.57 -115.60 0.47
N ASN A 16 -2.33 -116.25 -0.67
CA ASN A 16 -2.35 -115.59 -1.98
C ASN A 16 -3.75 -115.21 -2.45
N LYS A 17 -4.79 -116.00 -2.15
CA LYS A 17 -6.18 -115.62 -2.39
C LYS A 17 -6.57 -114.41 -1.56
N ALA A 18 -6.26 -114.41 -0.26
CA ALA A 18 -6.49 -113.27 0.63
C ALA A 18 -5.74 -112.01 0.17
N ALA A 19 -4.47 -112.15 -0.23
CA ALA A 19 -3.66 -111.04 -0.74
C ALA A 19 -4.11 -110.53 -2.13
N ARG A 20 -4.78 -111.37 -2.93
CA ARG A 20 -5.44 -110.92 -4.18
C ARG A 20 -6.72 -110.17 -3.87
N LEU A 21 -7.55 -110.68 -2.96
CA LEU A 21 -8.79 -110.04 -2.53
C LEU A 21 -8.53 -108.66 -1.91
N GLN A 22 -7.49 -108.53 -1.07
CA GLN A 22 -7.05 -107.23 -0.55
C GLN A 22 -6.59 -106.27 -1.66
N ARG A 23 -5.85 -106.76 -2.66
CA ARG A 23 -5.41 -105.94 -3.80
C ARG A 23 -6.55 -105.54 -4.75
N GLU A 24 -7.63 -106.31 -4.80
CA GLU A 24 -8.86 -105.92 -5.50
C GLU A 24 -9.65 -104.90 -4.69
N GLN A 25 -9.81 -105.10 -3.39
CA GLN A 25 -10.45 -104.12 -2.49
C GLN A 25 -9.71 -102.79 -2.46
N GLU A 26 -8.37 -102.79 -2.47
CA GLU A 26 -7.55 -101.57 -2.56
C GLU A 26 -7.68 -100.89 -3.93
N ARG A 27 -7.84 -101.65 -5.01
CA ARG A 27 -8.10 -101.09 -6.34
C ARG A 27 -9.48 -100.46 -6.43
N GLN A 28 -10.51 -101.15 -5.94
CA GLN A 28 -11.88 -100.63 -5.87
C GLN A 28 -11.93 -99.34 -5.05
N LYS A 29 -11.27 -99.33 -3.88
CA LYS A 29 -11.19 -98.14 -3.04
C LYS A 29 -10.46 -96.97 -3.73
N LYS A 30 -9.39 -97.24 -4.47
CA LYS A 30 -8.70 -96.20 -5.28
C LYS A 30 -9.58 -95.67 -6.41
N GLU A 31 -10.36 -96.53 -7.06
CA GLU A 31 -11.30 -96.11 -8.11
C GLU A 31 -12.44 -95.27 -7.52
N ASP A 32 -12.98 -95.65 -6.36
CA ASP A 32 -14.00 -94.89 -5.62
C ASP A 32 -13.44 -93.54 -5.15
N ASP A 33 -12.21 -93.50 -4.63
CA ASP A 33 -11.53 -92.27 -4.23
C ASP A 33 -11.26 -91.35 -5.44
N GLN A 34 -10.90 -91.92 -6.60
CA GLN A 34 -10.76 -91.16 -7.84
C GLN A 34 -12.11 -90.63 -8.35
N ALA A 35 -13.17 -91.41 -8.25
CA ALA A 35 -14.53 -91.00 -8.62
C ALA A 35 -15.04 -89.87 -7.72
N LEU A 36 -14.81 -89.97 -6.41
CA LEU A 36 -15.09 -88.91 -5.43
C LEU A 36 -14.29 -87.64 -5.72
N SER A 37 -13.00 -87.79 -6.06
CA SER A 37 -12.14 -86.66 -6.40
C SER A 37 -12.58 -85.98 -7.70
N GLN A 38 -12.99 -86.73 -8.73
CA GLN A 38 -13.57 -86.16 -9.94
C GLN A 38 -14.94 -85.51 -9.71
N ALA A 39 -15.79 -86.08 -8.85
CA ALA A 39 -17.05 -85.48 -8.45
C ALA A 39 -16.82 -84.15 -7.70
N ALA A 40 -15.86 -84.11 -6.78
CA ALA A 40 -15.45 -82.90 -6.08
C ALA A 40 -14.92 -81.82 -7.05
N ILE A 41 -14.14 -82.21 -8.06
CA ILE A 41 -13.66 -81.30 -9.11
C ILE A 41 -14.83 -80.77 -9.94
N ARG A 42 -15.82 -81.59 -10.31
CA ARG A 42 -17.02 -81.13 -11.03
C ARG A 42 -17.85 -80.16 -10.19
N VAL A 43 -18.05 -80.44 -8.90
CA VAL A 43 -18.73 -79.53 -7.97
C VAL A 43 -17.95 -78.22 -7.82
N GLN A 44 -16.62 -78.27 -7.68
CA GLN A 44 -15.79 -77.06 -7.65
C GLN A 44 -15.86 -76.27 -8.95
N LYS A 45 -15.88 -76.93 -10.12
CA LYS A 45 -16.04 -76.26 -11.42
C LYS A 45 -17.41 -75.60 -11.55
N TRP A 46 -18.48 -76.29 -11.12
CA TRP A 46 -19.85 -75.74 -11.07
C TRP A 46 -19.94 -74.54 -10.11
N TRP A 47 -19.34 -74.65 -8.92
CA TRP A 47 -19.33 -73.59 -7.91
C TRP A 47 -18.52 -72.37 -8.36
N ARG A 48 -17.37 -72.58 -9.03
CA ARG A 48 -16.56 -71.50 -9.64
C ARG A 48 -17.21 -70.86 -10.86
N ALA A 49 -18.01 -71.60 -11.63
CA ALA A 49 -18.77 -71.07 -12.76
C ALA A 49 -19.97 -70.22 -12.33
N LYS A 50 -20.50 -70.45 -11.12
CA LYS A 50 -21.57 -69.65 -10.51
C LYS A 50 -20.95 -68.39 -9.89
N LYS A 51 -20.81 -67.33 -10.68
CA LYS A 51 -20.41 -66.00 -10.22
C LYS A 51 -21.52 -65.45 -9.28
N GLN A 52 -21.53 -65.85 -8.00
CA GLN A 52 -22.33 -65.16 -6.99
C GLN A 52 -21.80 -63.72 -6.91
N SER A 53 -22.67 -62.74 -7.21
CA SER A 53 -22.30 -61.33 -7.11
C SER A 53 -21.78 -61.07 -5.70
N ARG A 54 -20.58 -60.47 -5.58
CA ARG A 54 -20.06 -59.96 -4.30
C ARG A 54 -21.08 -59.08 -3.58
N GLU A 55 -21.99 -58.45 -4.32
CA GLU A 55 -23.05 -57.59 -3.79
C GLU A 55 -24.06 -58.33 -2.90
N TRP A 56 -24.44 -59.57 -3.23
CA TRP A 56 -25.40 -60.33 -2.40
C TRP A 56 -24.80 -60.68 -1.02
N TYR A 57 -23.53 -61.11 -1.00
CA TYR A 57 -22.81 -61.44 0.24
C TYR A 57 -22.60 -60.21 1.13
N ASP A 58 -22.35 -59.04 0.55
CA ASP A 58 -22.21 -57.80 1.33
C ASP A 58 -23.55 -57.33 1.90
N VAL A 59 -24.67 -57.45 1.17
CA VAL A 59 -26.01 -57.09 1.66
C VAL A 59 -26.42 -57.97 2.85
N GLU A 60 -26.29 -59.29 2.74
CA GLU A 60 -26.68 -60.24 3.79
C GLU A 60 -25.84 -60.06 5.08
N ARG A 61 -24.53 -59.83 4.94
CA ARG A 61 -23.62 -59.57 6.08
C ARG A 61 -24.04 -58.36 6.90
N TRP A 62 -24.48 -57.31 6.22
CA TRP A 62 -24.90 -56.10 6.89
C TRP A 62 -26.34 -56.14 7.42
N ASN A 63 -27.23 -56.95 6.81
CA ASN A 63 -28.56 -57.21 7.36
C ASN A 63 -28.48 -57.85 8.76
N ILE A 64 -27.56 -58.80 8.95
CA ILE A 64 -27.29 -59.43 10.26
C ILE A 64 -26.89 -58.37 11.30
N TRP A 65 -26.05 -57.41 10.90
CA TRP A 65 -25.65 -56.34 11.81
C TRP A 65 -26.82 -55.38 12.10
N ASP A 66 -27.61 -55.02 11.08
CA ASP A 66 -28.77 -54.14 11.24
C ASP A 66 -29.81 -54.73 12.19
N GLU A 67 -30.08 -56.05 12.12
CA GLU A 67 -30.95 -56.77 13.06
C GLU A 67 -30.40 -56.72 14.50
N HIS A 68 -29.11 -56.99 14.70
CA HIS A 68 -28.49 -56.93 16.03
C HIS A 68 -28.33 -55.51 16.58
N SER A 69 -28.34 -54.48 15.72
CA SER A 69 -28.17 -53.08 16.11
C SER A 69 -29.45 -52.42 16.65
N GLN A 70 -30.63 -53.03 16.43
CA GLN A 70 -31.92 -52.56 16.93
C GLN A 70 -32.09 -52.93 18.40
N LEU A 71 -31.52 -52.12 19.28
CA LEU A 71 -31.74 -52.21 20.73
C LEU A 71 -32.96 -51.35 21.10
N ASP A 72 -33.92 -51.90 21.86
CA ASP A 72 -35.15 -51.21 22.24
C ASP A 72 -34.88 -49.86 22.93
N ASN A 73 -35.43 -48.77 22.38
CA ASN A 73 -35.21 -47.40 22.87
C ASN A 73 -35.73 -47.15 24.31
N GLU A 74 -36.59 -48.03 24.83
CA GLU A 74 -37.21 -47.89 26.15
C GLU A 74 -36.39 -48.51 27.30
N MET A 75 -35.36 -49.31 27.01
CA MET A 75 -34.56 -50.04 28.01
C MET A 75 -33.05 -49.90 27.76
N ALA A 76 -32.27 -49.53 28.80
CA ALA A 76 -30.81 -49.43 28.67
C ALA A 76 -30.17 -50.83 28.38
N PRO A 77 -29.29 -50.94 27.37
CA PRO A 77 -28.77 -52.24 26.91
C PRO A 77 -27.79 -52.87 27.91
N LEU A 78 -27.72 -54.21 27.88
CA LEU A 78 -26.75 -54.97 28.67
C LEU A 78 -25.32 -54.76 28.14
N PRO A 79 -24.29 -54.68 29.01
CA PRO A 79 -22.91 -54.46 28.60
C PRO A 79 -22.43 -55.41 27.50
N GLY A 80 -22.73 -56.71 27.63
CA GLY A 80 -22.32 -57.73 26.65
C GLY A 80 -22.99 -57.60 25.27
N GLN A 81 -24.22 -57.10 25.19
CA GLN A 81 -24.91 -56.88 23.91
C GLN A 81 -24.29 -55.69 23.17
N LEU A 82 -24.05 -54.59 23.89
CA LEU A 82 -23.47 -53.38 23.32
C LEU A 82 -22.02 -53.60 22.86
N TRP A 83 -21.22 -54.34 23.65
CA TRP A 83 -19.87 -54.76 23.26
C TRP A 83 -19.85 -55.59 21.98
N LYS A 84 -20.76 -56.57 21.85
CA LYS A 84 -20.89 -57.41 20.65
C LYS A 84 -21.24 -56.57 19.42
N CYS A 85 -22.21 -55.67 19.50
CA CYS A 85 -22.65 -54.86 18.37
C CYS A 85 -21.55 -53.94 17.83
N VAL A 86 -20.83 -53.25 18.73
CA VAL A 86 -19.72 -52.35 18.37
C VAL A 86 -18.53 -53.15 17.81
N SER A 87 -18.22 -54.31 18.40
CA SER A 87 -17.11 -55.16 17.94
C SER A 87 -17.41 -55.79 16.57
N LEU A 88 -18.63 -56.29 16.36
CA LEU A 88 -19.07 -56.87 15.09
C LEU A 88 -19.01 -55.87 13.95
N PHE A 89 -19.38 -54.59 14.20
CA PHE A 89 -19.26 -53.54 13.19
C PHE A 89 -17.84 -53.42 12.63
N TRP A 90 -16.83 -53.34 13.50
CA TRP A 90 -15.43 -53.19 13.08
C TRP A 90 -14.85 -54.45 12.42
N ILE A 91 -15.31 -55.63 12.82
CA ILE A 91 -14.96 -56.90 12.18
C ILE A 91 -15.52 -56.96 10.75
N LEU A 92 -16.79 -56.57 10.57
CA LEU A 92 -17.47 -56.59 9.28
C LEU A 92 -16.94 -55.54 8.31
N ASN A 93 -16.54 -54.36 8.82
CA ASN A 93 -15.99 -53.28 8.01
C ASN A 93 -14.51 -53.48 7.64
N GLY A 94 -13.96 -54.68 7.82
CA GLY A 94 -12.60 -55.04 7.41
C GLY A 94 -11.51 -54.18 8.05
N ASN A 95 -11.79 -53.58 9.21
CA ASN A 95 -10.86 -52.66 9.86
C ASN A 95 -10.51 -51.41 9.01
N GLU A 96 -11.34 -51.06 8.03
CA GLU A 96 -11.20 -49.87 7.18
C GLU A 96 -12.21 -48.77 7.57
N PRO A 97 -11.96 -47.49 7.25
CA PRO A 97 -12.94 -46.43 7.44
C PRO A 97 -14.17 -46.66 6.56
N PRO A 98 -15.40 -46.41 7.05
CA PRO A 98 -16.62 -46.64 6.28
C PRO A 98 -16.70 -45.69 5.07
N THR A 99 -16.52 -46.23 3.87
CA THR A 99 -16.50 -45.47 2.60
C THR A 99 -17.86 -45.30 1.91
N PRO A 100 -18.77 -46.30 1.80
CA PRO A 100 -20.06 -46.11 1.13
C PRO A 100 -21.14 -45.45 2.03
N PRO A 101 -22.14 -44.75 1.46
CA PRO A 101 -23.19 -44.03 2.22
C PRO A 101 -23.95 -44.91 3.23
N ALA A 102 -24.23 -46.17 2.88
CA ALA A 102 -24.90 -47.11 3.78
C ALA A 102 -24.04 -47.49 5.00
N ALA A 103 -22.71 -47.62 4.84
CA ALA A 103 -21.79 -47.86 5.96
C ALA A 103 -21.69 -46.61 6.87
N GLN A 104 -21.94 -45.43 6.33
CA GLN A 104 -21.91 -44.17 7.08
C GLN A 104 -23.10 -44.01 8.03
N GLU A 105 -24.31 -44.41 7.66
CA GLU A 105 -25.47 -44.41 8.58
C GLU A 105 -25.29 -45.42 9.72
N ARG A 106 -24.74 -46.59 9.40
CA ARG A 106 -24.41 -47.62 10.38
C ARG A 106 -23.33 -47.14 11.36
N PHE A 107 -22.32 -46.42 10.88
CA PHE A 107 -21.32 -45.80 11.75
C PHE A 107 -21.91 -44.74 12.71
N GLN A 108 -22.88 -43.94 12.26
CA GLN A 108 -23.59 -43.02 13.16
C GLN A 108 -24.33 -43.75 14.27
N ARG A 109 -24.96 -44.89 13.96
CA ARG A 109 -25.61 -45.75 14.96
C ARG A 109 -24.58 -46.28 15.95
N VAL A 110 -23.40 -46.75 15.50
CA VAL A 110 -22.30 -47.15 16.40
C VAL A 110 -21.89 -46.02 17.35
N CYS A 111 -21.76 -44.79 16.86
CA CYS A 111 -21.43 -43.63 17.70
C CYS A 111 -22.53 -43.34 18.74
N LYS A 112 -23.82 -43.47 18.37
CA LYS A 112 -24.94 -43.35 19.32
C LYS A 112 -24.93 -44.47 20.36
N LEU A 113 -24.61 -45.70 19.96
CA LEU A 113 -24.50 -46.84 20.87
C LEU A 113 -23.39 -46.63 21.91
N ILE A 114 -22.21 -46.15 21.50
CA ILE A 114 -21.12 -45.85 22.43
C ILE A 114 -21.48 -44.72 23.42
N LEU A 115 -22.27 -43.73 22.96
CA LEU A 115 -22.80 -42.66 23.81
C LEU A 115 -23.90 -43.13 24.77
N THR A 116 -24.50 -44.30 24.54
CA THR A 116 -25.58 -44.84 25.36
C THR A 116 -25.02 -45.41 26.67
N LYS A 117 -25.66 -45.12 27.80
CA LYS A 117 -25.26 -45.69 29.09
C LYS A 117 -25.85 -47.10 29.22
N MET A 118 -25.02 -48.06 29.61
CA MET A 118 -25.37 -49.47 29.80
C MET A 118 -26.00 -49.70 31.17
N ARG A 119 -26.84 -50.72 31.33
CA ARG A 119 -27.41 -51.08 32.65
C ARG A 119 -26.42 -51.91 33.48
N ARG A 120 -26.32 -51.64 34.78
CA ARG A 120 -25.54 -52.46 35.72
C ARG A 120 -26.14 -53.87 35.82
N ALA A 121 -25.31 -54.90 35.64
CA ALA A 121 -25.74 -56.29 35.76
C ALA A 121 -26.40 -56.56 37.13
N GLY A 122 -27.59 -57.17 37.14
CA GLY A 122 -28.32 -57.55 38.35
C GLY A 122 -29.25 -56.48 38.97
N THR A 123 -29.44 -55.30 38.35
CA THR A 123 -30.38 -54.26 38.86
C THR A 123 -31.73 -54.30 38.13
N PRO A 124 -32.91 -54.12 38.78
CA PRO A 124 -34.22 -54.04 38.11
C PRO A 124 -34.37 -52.77 37.26
N ALA A 125 -35.31 -52.78 36.30
CA ALA A 125 -35.40 -51.80 35.21
C ALA A 125 -35.68 -50.35 35.66
N THR A 126 -36.04 -50.16 36.93
CA THR A 126 -36.54 -48.92 37.52
C THR A 126 -35.51 -48.16 38.38
N THR A 127 -34.27 -48.65 38.52
CA THR A 127 -33.24 -48.02 39.37
C THR A 127 -32.05 -47.43 38.60
N ASN A 128 -31.65 -46.20 38.97
CA ASN A 128 -30.55 -45.39 38.41
C ASN A 128 -29.16 -46.01 38.60
N GLY A 129 -28.85 -47.07 37.86
CA GLY A 129 -27.56 -47.76 37.85
C GLY A 129 -26.98 -47.91 36.45
N THR A 130 -26.64 -46.80 35.79
CA THR A 130 -26.13 -46.81 34.40
C THR A 130 -24.61 -46.63 34.34
N ILE A 131 -23.92 -47.43 33.52
CA ILE A 131 -22.46 -47.46 33.34
C ILE A 131 -22.10 -47.02 31.91
N PRO A 132 -21.13 -46.12 31.71
CA PRO A 132 -20.72 -45.68 30.38
C PRO A 132 -19.80 -46.69 29.66
N PHE A 133 -19.76 -46.68 28.33
CA PHE A 133 -18.98 -47.65 27.53
C PHE A 133 -17.48 -47.68 27.84
N HIS A 134 -16.88 -46.54 28.22
CA HIS A 134 -15.45 -46.49 28.58
C HIS A 134 -15.10 -47.27 29.85
N ALA A 135 -16.08 -47.76 30.62
CA ALA A 135 -15.83 -48.65 31.75
C ALA A 135 -15.16 -49.97 31.32
N PHE A 136 -15.36 -50.43 30.08
CA PHE A 136 -14.62 -51.58 29.51
C PHE A 136 -13.11 -51.36 29.41
N LEU A 137 -12.62 -50.12 29.43
CA LEU A 137 -11.19 -49.83 29.44
C LEU A 137 -10.51 -50.20 30.76
N ALA A 138 -11.27 -50.27 31.85
CA ALA A 138 -10.74 -50.63 33.15
C ALA A 138 -10.80 -52.15 33.41
N ASP A 139 -11.50 -52.92 32.57
CA ASP A 139 -11.59 -54.38 32.65
C ASP A 139 -10.31 -55.07 32.14
N ASN A 140 -9.74 -56.00 32.92
CA ASN A 140 -8.53 -56.73 32.56
C ASN A 140 -8.67 -57.62 31.32
N VAL A 141 -9.89 -58.09 30.99
CA VAL A 141 -10.13 -58.99 29.84
C VAL A 141 -10.34 -58.22 28.54
N HIS A 142 -11.14 -57.16 28.59
CA HIS A 142 -11.54 -56.41 27.40
C HIS A 142 -10.75 -55.12 27.17
N SER A 143 -9.98 -54.61 28.14
CA SER A 143 -9.27 -53.32 28.07
C SER A 143 -8.44 -53.13 26.79
N VAL A 144 -7.65 -54.12 26.38
CA VAL A 144 -6.79 -54.02 25.19
C VAL A 144 -7.62 -53.88 23.91
N LYS A 145 -8.66 -54.71 23.76
CA LYS A 145 -9.57 -54.68 22.60
C LYS A 145 -10.45 -53.43 22.64
N ALA A 146 -10.89 -53.00 23.82
CA ALA A 146 -11.73 -51.82 24.02
C ALA A 146 -10.95 -50.55 23.69
N LYS A 147 -9.68 -50.47 24.10
CA LYS A 147 -8.75 -49.40 23.72
C LYS A 147 -8.59 -49.32 22.20
N TYR A 148 -8.38 -50.47 21.55
CA TYR A 148 -8.23 -50.54 20.09
C TYR A 148 -9.50 -50.09 19.34
N ILE A 149 -10.67 -50.59 19.75
CA ILE A 149 -11.97 -50.23 19.15
C ILE A 149 -12.28 -48.75 19.35
N LEU A 150 -12.06 -48.22 20.56
CA LEU A 150 -12.28 -46.79 20.85
C LEU A 150 -11.32 -45.90 20.06
N GLN A 151 -10.04 -46.25 19.99
CA GLN A 151 -9.06 -45.48 19.22
C GLN A 151 -9.44 -45.42 17.73
N ARG A 152 -9.86 -46.53 17.13
CA ARG A 152 -10.32 -46.56 15.74
C ARG A 152 -11.63 -45.83 15.51
N THR A 153 -12.56 -45.93 16.45
CA THR A 153 -13.83 -45.21 16.37
C THR A 153 -13.62 -43.70 16.45
N LEU A 154 -12.74 -43.24 17.34
CA LEU A 154 -12.39 -41.82 17.44
C LEU A 154 -11.61 -41.34 16.20
N ASP A 155 -10.67 -42.12 15.66
CA ASP A 155 -9.95 -41.80 14.43
C ASP A 155 -10.89 -41.70 13.21
N ALA A 156 -11.84 -42.65 13.07
CA ALA A 156 -12.87 -42.59 12.03
C ALA A 156 -13.84 -41.41 12.22
N CYS A 157 -14.20 -41.06 13.45
CA CYS A 157 -14.97 -39.83 13.74
C CYS A 157 -14.20 -38.59 13.27
N TRP A 158 -12.89 -38.51 13.55
CA TRP A 158 -12.05 -37.40 13.13
C TRP A 158 -11.93 -37.27 11.61
N ARG A 159 -11.67 -38.36 10.89
CA ARG A 159 -11.59 -38.35 9.42
C ARG A 159 -12.91 -37.92 8.79
N ARG A 160 -14.04 -38.34 9.36
CA ARG A 160 -15.37 -37.95 8.87
C ARG A 160 -15.72 -36.50 9.18
N VAL A 161 -15.40 -36.03 10.39
CA VAL A 161 -15.59 -34.62 10.76
C VAL A 161 -14.81 -33.74 9.78
N THR A 162 -13.60 -34.14 9.42
CA THR A 162 -12.66 -33.37 8.59
C THR A 162 -12.78 -33.60 7.07
N ASP A 163 -13.71 -34.43 6.63
CA ASP A 163 -13.89 -34.75 5.21
C ASP A 163 -14.35 -33.53 4.39
N VAL A 164 -13.89 -33.47 3.14
CA VAL A 164 -13.94 -32.31 2.23
C VAL A 164 -15.19 -32.30 1.37
N ASP A 165 -15.81 -33.47 1.13
CA ASP A 165 -16.97 -33.61 0.27
C ASP A 165 -18.23 -32.98 0.92
N ASP A 166 -18.86 -32.08 0.17
CA ASP A 166 -19.80 -31.01 0.55
C ASP A 166 -21.19 -31.48 1.07
N ALA A 167 -21.25 -32.58 1.82
CA ALA A 167 -22.47 -32.99 2.52
C ALA A 167 -22.67 -32.14 3.79
N PRO A 168 -23.92 -31.80 4.17
CA PRO A 168 -24.27 -30.96 5.31
C PRO A 168 -24.07 -31.68 6.66
N TYR A 169 -22.95 -32.36 6.84
CA TYR A 169 -22.62 -33.06 8.07
C TYR A 169 -22.09 -32.06 9.11
N LEU A 170 -23.02 -31.31 9.69
CA LEU A 170 -22.72 -30.18 10.57
C LEU A 170 -22.81 -30.56 12.06
N THR A 171 -23.61 -31.56 12.45
CA THR A 171 -23.84 -31.91 13.86
C THR A 171 -24.25 -33.38 14.03
N GLY A 172 -23.30 -34.30 13.83
CA GLY A 172 -23.53 -35.74 13.99
C GLY A 172 -23.27 -36.30 15.39
N PRO A 173 -23.70 -37.55 15.67
CA PRO A 173 -23.28 -38.33 16.84
C PRO A 173 -21.75 -38.45 17.01
N GLU A 174 -20.98 -38.37 15.92
CA GLU A 174 -19.51 -38.42 15.87
C GLU A 174 -18.88 -37.21 16.55
N LEU A 175 -19.33 -35.99 16.21
CA LEU A 175 -18.84 -34.76 16.83
C LEU A 175 -19.19 -34.74 18.33
N ARG A 176 -20.39 -35.21 18.67
CA ARG A 176 -20.83 -35.38 20.06
C ARG A 176 -19.97 -36.40 20.80
N LEU A 177 -19.64 -37.52 20.16
CA LEU A 177 -18.76 -38.55 20.72
C LEU A 177 -17.36 -37.97 21.00
N LEU A 178 -16.78 -37.25 20.05
CA LEU A 178 -15.49 -36.56 20.23
C LEU A 178 -15.54 -35.56 21.41
N LEU A 179 -16.52 -34.66 21.43
CA LEU A 179 -16.66 -33.67 22.51
C LEU A 179 -16.84 -34.30 23.89
N VAL A 180 -17.64 -35.36 23.99
CA VAL A 180 -17.88 -36.09 25.23
C VAL A 180 -16.59 -36.76 25.71
N TYR A 181 -15.90 -37.49 24.85
CA TYR A 181 -14.66 -38.20 25.21
C TYR A 181 -13.46 -37.26 25.43
N MET A 182 -13.58 -35.96 25.17
CA MET A 182 -12.56 -34.97 25.57
C MET A 182 -12.80 -34.38 26.97
N SER A 183 -13.98 -34.58 27.57
CA SER A 183 -14.26 -34.04 28.90
C SER A 183 -13.63 -34.92 29.98
N PRO A 184 -12.74 -34.38 30.85
CA PRO A 184 -12.16 -35.15 31.95
C PRO A 184 -13.22 -35.68 32.92
N LYS A 185 -14.35 -34.99 33.04
CA LYS A 185 -15.49 -35.38 33.88
C LYS A 185 -16.19 -36.64 33.40
N MET A 186 -16.04 -37.01 32.12
CA MET A 186 -16.67 -38.22 31.59
C MET A 186 -16.00 -39.50 32.07
N TYR A 187 -14.70 -39.48 32.34
CA TYR A 187 -13.93 -40.66 32.77
C TYR A 187 -13.95 -40.88 34.29
N VAL A 188 -14.77 -40.12 35.01
CA VAL A 188 -14.98 -40.26 36.45
C VAL A 188 -16.25 -41.07 36.67
N LEU A 189 -16.11 -42.31 37.12
CA LEU A 189 -17.26 -43.09 37.55
C LEU A 189 -17.70 -42.63 38.95
N SER A 190 -19.01 -42.42 39.12
CA SER A 190 -19.61 -41.79 40.31
C SER A 190 -19.52 -42.62 41.60
N SER A 191 -19.10 -43.89 41.54
CA SER A 191 -18.99 -44.78 42.70
C SER A 191 -17.68 -45.57 42.70
N ALA A 192 -17.02 -45.67 43.85
CA ALA A 192 -15.73 -46.34 44.00
C ALA A 192 -15.78 -47.85 43.69
N GLU A 193 -16.97 -48.47 43.74
CA GLU A 193 -17.23 -49.86 43.40
C GLU A 193 -18.32 -49.95 42.32
N GLN A 194 -18.00 -50.50 41.14
CA GLN A 194 -18.97 -50.79 40.08
C GLN A 194 -18.85 -52.24 39.60
N ILE A 195 -19.99 -52.92 39.48
CA ILE A 195 -20.06 -54.30 39.00
C ILE A 195 -20.44 -54.28 37.51
N LEU A 196 -19.55 -54.76 36.64
CA LEU A 196 -19.80 -54.81 35.19
C LEU A 196 -20.61 -56.06 34.79
N ASP A 197 -20.36 -57.18 35.46
CA ASP A 197 -21.07 -58.47 35.34
C ASP A 197 -20.94 -59.23 36.67
N GLY A 198 -21.73 -60.28 36.92
CA GLY A 198 -21.91 -60.99 38.21
C GLY A 198 -20.64 -61.52 38.91
N TYR A 199 -19.47 -61.38 38.29
CA TYR A 199 -18.17 -61.84 38.77
C TYR A 199 -17.10 -60.73 38.90
N TRP A 200 -17.40 -59.46 38.58
CA TRP A 200 -16.35 -58.44 38.43
C TRP A 200 -16.68 -57.12 39.13
N VAL A 201 -15.92 -56.78 40.18
CA VAL A 201 -16.00 -55.50 40.92
C VAL A 201 -14.80 -54.62 40.54
N MET A 202 -15.08 -53.39 40.14
CA MET A 202 -14.08 -52.38 39.78
C MET A 202 -13.77 -51.50 41.00
N THR A 203 -12.50 -51.37 41.42
CA THR A 203 -12.03 -50.45 42.48
C THR A 203 -10.81 -49.64 42.04
N GLY A 204 -10.75 -48.33 42.31
CA GLY A 204 -9.52 -47.50 42.18
C GLY A 204 -9.05 -47.16 40.76
N TYR A 205 -9.94 -47.15 39.77
CA TYR A 205 -9.59 -47.15 38.32
C TYR A 205 -9.67 -45.78 37.62
N ASN A 206 -10.23 -44.74 38.25
CA ASN A 206 -10.43 -43.42 37.62
C ASN A 206 -9.11 -42.76 37.14
N ALA A 207 -8.00 -42.95 37.87
CA ALA A 207 -6.68 -42.45 37.46
C ALA A 207 -6.15 -43.15 36.20
N LYS A 208 -6.30 -44.49 36.14
CA LYS A 208 -5.89 -45.32 35.00
C LYS A 208 -6.75 -45.06 33.75
N LEU A 209 -8.05 -44.83 33.92
CA LEU A 209 -8.96 -44.43 32.83
C LEU A 209 -8.57 -43.07 32.23
N LYS A 210 -8.20 -42.11 33.08
CA LYS A 210 -7.73 -40.78 32.64
C LYS A 210 -6.46 -40.91 31.79
N GLU A 211 -5.46 -41.65 32.27
CA GLU A 211 -4.20 -41.87 31.55
C GLU A 211 -4.41 -42.58 30.20
N ILE A 212 -5.21 -43.65 30.18
CA ILE A 212 -5.54 -44.38 28.94
C ILE A 212 -6.29 -43.48 27.95
N SER A 213 -7.21 -42.62 28.42
CA SER A 213 -7.96 -41.70 27.56
C SER A 213 -7.07 -40.63 26.93
N GLN A 214 -6.12 -40.07 27.71
CA GLN A 214 -5.14 -39.10 27.22
C GLN A 214 -4.21 -39.74 26.18
N ALA A 215 -3.78 -40.99 26.40
CA ALA A 215 -2.98 -41.73 25.43
C ALA A 215 -3.73 -42.05 24.13
N ILE A 216 -5.04 -42.35 24.18
CA ILE A 216 -5.86 -42.59 22.99
C ILE A 216 -6.01 -41.31 22.17
N LEU A 217 -6.31 -40.17 22.82
CA LEU A 217 -6.53 -38.90 22.14
C LEU A 217 -5.23 -38.27 21.63
N GLY A 218 -4.12 -38.41 22.35
CA GLY A 218 -2.79 -37.95 21.92
C GLY A 218 -2.22 -38.72 20.74
N GLY A 219 -2.68 -39.95 20.49
CA GLY A 219 -2.29 -40.75 19.32
C GLY A 219 -2.94 -40.31 18.00
N ILE A 220 -3.91 -39.39 18.03
CA ILE A 220 -4.63 -38.91 16.85
C ILE A 220 -3.95 -37.64 16.33
N LYS A 221 -3.64 -37.59 15.03
CA LYS A 221 -3.02 -36.44 14.35
C LYS A 221 -4.02 -35.76 13.39
N PRO A 222 -4.97 -34.94 13.88
CA PRO A 222 -6.10 -34.48 13.08
C PRO A 222 -5.78 -33.27 12.17
N TYR A 223 -4.66 -32.58 12.39
CA TYR A 223 -4.40 -31.24 11.87
C TYR A 223 -4.44 -31.09 10.33
N PRO A 224 -3.78 -31.95 9.51
CA PRO A 224 -3.75 -31.76 8.06
C PRO A 224 -5.13 -31.82 7.38
N LEU A 225 -6.07 -32.57 7.95
CA LEU A 225 -7.41 -32.77 7.39
C LEU A 225 -8.37 -31.62 7.76
N ILE A 226 -8.19 -31.01 8.93
CA ILE A 226 -9.08 -29.93 9.41
C ILE A 226 -9.07 -28.71 8.49
N TYR A 227 -7.88 -28.32 8.01
CA TYR A 227 -7.71 -27.05 7.29
C TYR A 227 -8.64 -26.93 6.06
N ASN A 228 -8.65 -27.94 5.19
CA ASN A 228 -9.46 -27.92 3.96
C ASN A 228 -10.96 -27.90 4.29
N GLY A 229 -11.40 -28.77 5.20
CA GLY A 229 -12.81 -28.85 5.61
C GLY A 229 -13.31 -27.59 6.32
N ALA A 230 -12.46 -26.94 7.11
CA ALA A 230 -12.79 -25.68 7.78
C ALA A 230 -12.78 -24.50 6.81
N SER A 231 -11.81 -24.43 5.88
CA SER A 231 -11.72 -23.36 4.88
C SER A 231 -12.94 -23.31 3.96
N ASN A 232 -13.41 -24.46 3.47
CA ASN A 232 -14.62 -24.55 2.64
C ASN A 232 -15.87 -24.06 3.40
N ARG A 233 -16.02 -24.47 4.66
CA ARG A 233 -17.15 -24.08 5.52
C ARG A 233 -17.11 -22.59 5.89
N CYS A 234 -15.94 -22.04 6.21
CA CYS A 234 -15.76 -20.60 6.42
C CYS A 234 -16.12 -19.81 5.15
N SER A 235 -15.66 -20.26 3.98
CA SER A 235 -15.98 -19.65 2.69
C SER A 235 -17.50 -19.63 2.43
N LYS A 236 -18.21 -20.71 2.79
CA LYS A 236 -19.68 -20.79 2.68
C LYS A 236 -20.38 -19.78 3.60
N VAL A 237 -19.92 -19.64 4.85
CA VAL A 237 -20.46 -18.64 5.79
C VAL A 237 -20.23 -17.21 5.30
N ILE A 238 -19.04 -16.92 4.76
CA ILE A 238 -18.72 -15.58 4.22
C ILE A 238 -19.66 -15.24 3.06
N LYS A 239 -19.83 -16.15 2.09
CA LYS A 239 -20.75 -15.96 0.96
C LYS A 239 -22.19 -15.71 1.40
N ILE A 240 -22.65 -16.43 2.43
CA ILE A 240 -23.99 -16.24 3.01
C ILE A 240 -24.12 -14.85 3.66
N ARG A 241 -23.12 -14.42 4.44
CA ARG A 241 -23.10 -13.10 5.10
C ARG A 241 -23.04 -11.96 4.08
N GLU A 242 -22.23 -12.08 3.03
CA GLU A 242 -22.15 -11.07 1.98
C GLU A 242 -23.45 -10.99 1.16
N LYS A 243 -24.07 -12.12 0.87
CA LYS A 243 -25.39 -12.16 0.22
C LYS A 243 -26.41 -11.37 1.05
N ALA A 244 -26.40 -11.52 2.38
CA ALA A 244 -27.31 -10.78 3.26
C ALA A 244 -27.03 -9.26 3.29
N ALA A 245 -25.76 -8.84 3.23
CA ALA A 245 -25.37 -7.42 3.22
C ALA A 245 -25.84 -6.65 1.98
N LYS A 246 -26.06 -7.33 0.84
CA LYS A 246 -26.56 -6.71 -0.40
C LYS A 246 -28.07 -6.42 -0.38
N TYR A 247 -28.84 -7.00 0.54
CA TYR A 247 -30.27 -6.72 0.69
C TYR A 247 -30.51 -5.63 1.72
N SER A 248 -31.35 -4.65 1.40
CA SER A 248 -31.62 -3.42 2.17
C SER A 248 -32.12 -3.59 3.62
N ARG A 249 -32.38 -4.82 4.07
CA ARG A 249 -32.78 -5.13 5.46
C ARG A 249 -31.73 -5.89 6.27
N GLY A 250 -30.66 -6.40 5.67
CA GLY A 250 -29.61 -7.16 6.38
C GLY A 250 -30.06 -8.44 7.11
N VAL A 251 -31.30 -8.89 6.90
CA VAL A 251 -31.88 -10.07 7.58
C VAL A 251 -31.59 -11.33 6.76
N LEU A 252 -30.92 -12.31 7.39
CA LEU A 252 -30.69 -13.65 6.84
C LEU A 252 -32.00 -14.44 6.74
N ALA A 253 -32.18 -15.18 5.63
CA ALA A 253 -33.26 -16.16 5.53
C ALA A 253 -33.12 -17.23 6.62
N GLU A 254 -34.24 -17.80 7.10
CA GLU A 254 -34.24 -18.77 8.20
C GLU A 254 -33.40 -20.02 7.91
N SER A 255 -33.39 -20.47 6.65
CA SER A 255 -32.54 -21.56 6.17
C SER A 255 -31.05 -21.23 6.27
N ASP A 256 -30.67 -20.00 5.93
CA ASP A 256 -29.30 -19.53 5.91
C ASP A 256 -28.79 -19.32 7.33
N ARG A 257 -29.64 -18.80 8.23
CA ARG A 257 -29.35 -18.66 9.67
C ARG A 257 -29.09 -20.01 10.33
N LYS A 258 -29.92 -21.03 10.07
CA LYS A 258 -29.69 -22.40 10.57
C LYS A 258 -28.36 -22.95 10.05
N THR A 259 -28.08 -22.78 8.76
CA THR A 259 -26.83 -23.22 8.14
C THR A 259 -25.60 -22.57 8.80
N VAL A 260 -25.62 -21.26 9.02
CA VAL A 260 -24.53 -20.53 9.69
C VAL A 260 -24.35 -21.02 11.13
N ASN A 261 -25.42 -21.15 11.91
CA ASN A 261 -25.35 -21.63 13.30
C ASN A 261 -24.76 -23.04 13.39
N SER A 262 -25.17 -23.93 12.50
CA SER A 262 -24.67 -25.30 12.43
C SER A 262 -23.17 -25.33 12.04
N ILE A 263 -22.74 -24.50 11.10
CA ILE A 263 -21.31 -24.36 10.74
C ILE A 263 -20.51 -23.79 11.91
N THR A 264 -21.00 -22.74 12.58
CA THR A 264 -20.34 -22.14 13.75
C THR A 264 -20.17 -23.16 14.88
N LEU A 265 -21.20 -23.96 15.16
CA LEU A 265 -21.12 -25.00 16.19
C LEU A 265 -20.08 -26.08 15.82
N TRP A 266 -20.06 -26.49 14.55
CA TRP A 266 -19.05 -27.42 14.04
C TRP A 266 -17.64 -26.86 14.18
N LEU A 267 -17.39 -25.62 13.75
CA LEU A 267 -16.08 -24.97 13.85
C LEU A 267 -15.63 -24.85 15.30
N THR A 268 -16.53 -24.42 16.19
CA THR A 268 -16.29 -24.31 17.64
C THR A 268 -15.87 -25.65 18.24
N ALA A 269 -16.57 -26.72 17.89
CA ALA A 269 -16.25 -28.06 18.35
C ALA A 269 -14.89 -28.54 17.83
N VAL A 270 -14.61 -28.36 16.54
CA VAL A 270 -13.33 -28.76 15.92
C VAL A 270 -12.15 -27.99 16.50
N VAL A 271 -12.28 -26.69 16.72
CA VAL A 271 -11.25 -25.89 17.37
C VAL A 271 -11.03 -26.36 18.81
N ARG A 272 -12.09 -26.65 19.57
CA ARG A 272 -11.96 -27.24 20.92
C ARG A 272 -11.23 -28.58 20.89
N CYS A 273 -11.52 -29.40 19.89
CA CYS A 273 -10.86 -30.68 19.70
C CYS A 273 -9.36 -30.53 19.38
N ALA A 274 -9.00 -29.60 18.49
CA ALA A 274 -7.61 -29.30 18.17
C ALA A 274 -6.86 -28.74 19.39
N LEU A 275 -7.50 -27.84 20.16
CA LEU A 275 -6.95 -27.31 21.40
C LEU A 275 -6.75 -28.40 22.47
N PHE A 276 -7.64 -29.41 22.54
CA PHE A 276 -7.49 -30.50 23.51
C PHE A 276 -6.23 -31.33 23.27
N VAL A 277 -5.87 -31.58 22.00
CA VAL A 277 -4.62 -32.27 21.65
C VAL A 277 -3.41 -31.46 22.13
N PHE A 278 -3.45 -30.14 21.95
CA PHE A 278 -2.43 -29.22 22.48
C PHE A 278 -2.36 -29.20 24.02
N GLU A 279 -3.50 -29.29 24.71
CA GLU A 279 -3.56 -29.31 26.18
C GLU A 279 -2.96 -30.57 26.82
N ASN A 280 -2.86 -31.69 26.09
CA ASN A 280 -2.54 -33.00 26.64
C ASN A 280 -1.28 -33.66 26.05
N THR A 281 -0.50 -32.96 25.21
CA THR A 281 0.84 -33.45 24.83
C THR A 281 1.76 -33.46 26.05
N ILE A 282 2.21 -34.66 26.41
CA ILE A 282 2.99 -34.99 27.63
C ILE A 282 4.30 -34.19 27.68
N ASP A 283 4.53 -33.51 28.82
CA ASP A 283 5.69 -32.81 29.45
C ASP A 283 7.08 -32.65 28.78
N GLU A 284 7.28 -32.95 27.50
CA GLU A 284 8.51 -32.60 26.77
C GLU A 284 8.31 -31.26 26.04
N MET A 285 9.10 -30.24 26.41
CA MET A 285 9.04 -28.88 25.83
C MET A 285 9.03 -28.86 24.28
N ASN A 286 9.73 -29.81 23.64
CA ASN A 286 9.78 -29.93 22.18
C ASN A 286 8.46 -30.40 21.55
N ASN A 287 7.71 -31.29 22.23
CA ASN A 287 6.44 -31.84 21.70
C ASN A 287 5.31 -30.81 21.80
N GLN A 288 5.30 -29.98 22.85
CA GLN A 288 4.34 -28.90 23.00
C GLN A 288 4.51 -27.82 21.92
N GLN A 289 5.75 -27.50 21.54
CA GLN A 289 6.04 -26.53 20.49
C GLN A 289 5.62 -27.04 19.11
N SER A 290 5.89 -28.31 18.80
CA SER A 290 5.43 -28.94 17.55
C SER A 290 3.91 -28.99 17.44
N ALA A 291 3.20 -29.32 18.52
CA ALA A 291 1.73 -29.30 18.54
C ALA A 291 1.17 -27.89 18.35
N MET A 292 1.85 -26.87 18.89
CA MET A 292 1.47 -25.48 18.69
C MET A 292 1.63 -25.06 17.23
N ASP A 293 2.75 -25.40 16.58
CA ASP A 293 2.96 -25.04 15.17
C ASP A 293 1.91 -25.72 14.27
N GLN A 294 1.52 -26.97 14.58
CA GLN A 294 0.40 -27.64 13.91
C GLN A 294 -0.94 -26.92 14.12
N PHE A 295 -1.21 -26.42 15.32
CA PHE A 295 -2.41 -25.63 15.61
C PHE A 295 -2.41 -24.30 14.84
N LEU A 296 -1.28 -23.58 14.78
CA LEU A 296 -1.17 -22.33 14.04
C LEU A 296 -1.36 -22.56 12.53
N VAL A 297 -0.72 -23.59 11.97
CA VAL A 297 -0.75 -23.90 10.53
C VAL A 297 -2.11 -24.40 10.05
N HIS A 298 -2.81 -25.19 10.87
CA HIS A 298 -4.02 -25.89 10.41
C HIS A 298 -5.33 -25.32 10.96
N ILE A 299 -5.29 -24.51 12.03
CA ILE A 299 -6.48 -23.88 12.63
C ILE A 299 -6.43 -22.36 12.47
N VAL A 300 -5.39 -21.70 12.97
CA VAL A 300 -5.32 -20.23 12.96
C VAL A 300 -5.18 -19.68 11.53
N ALA A 301 -4.57 -20.43 10.62
CA ALA A 301 -4.49 -20.07 9.21
C ALA A 301 -5.77 -20.33 8.39
N VAL A 302 -6.83 -20.88 9.00
CA VAL A 302 -8.13 -21.04 8.31
C VAL A 302 -8.75 -19.66 8.11
N PRO A 303 -9.14 -19.26 6.89
CA PRO A 303 -9.63 -17.92 6.62
C PRO A 303 -10.83 -17.56 7.50
N TYR A 304 -10.79 -16.37 8.11
CA TYR A 304 -11.90 -15.76 8.85
C TYR A 304 -12.42 -16.57 10.07
N ILE A 305 -11.67 -17.58 10.52
CA ILE A 305 -12.11 -18.51 11.58
C ILE A 305 -12.43 -17.79 12.90
N MET A 306 -11.63 -16.78 13.28
CA MET A 306 -11.77 -16.08 14.57
C MET A 306 -13.06 -15.26 14.66
N SER A 307 -13.56 -14.77 13.51
CA SER A 307 -14.83 -14.04 13.43
C SER A 307 -16.05 -14.96 13.44
N ILE A 308 -15.90 -16.22 13.01
CA ILE A 308 -16.99 -17.21 12.96
C ILE A 308 -17.09 -18.00 14.27
N ALA A 309 -15.97 -18.29 14.94
CA ALA A 309 -15.93 -19.05 16.20
C ALA A 309 -16.82 -18.42 17.30
N ASP A 310 -17.30 -19.23 18.24
CA ASP A 310 -18.07 -18.69 19.38
C ASP A 310 -17.17 -17.93 20.37
N LYS A 311 -17.80 -17.17 21.29
CA LYS A 311 -17.07 -16.41 22.31
C LYS A 311 -16.27 -17.30 23.24
N ASN A 312 -16.83 -18.43 23.69
CA ASN A 312 -16.17 -19.33 24.63
C ASN A 312 -14.88 -19.94 24.06
N CYS A 313 -14.88 -20.27 22.78
CA CYS A 313 -13.73 -20.80 22.06
C CYS A 313 -12.65 -19.75 21.91
N ARG A 314 -13.01 -18.50 21.57
CA ARG A 314 -12.06 -17.40 21.59
C ARG A 314 -11.45 -17.24 22.98
N ASP A 315 -12.27 -17.09 24.01
CA ASP A 315 -11.81 -16.91 25.39
C ASP A 315 -10.90 -18.08 25.85
N LEU A 316 -11.21 -19.30 25.42
CA LEU A 316 -10.35 -20.46 25.64
C LEU A 316 -9.00 -20.34 24.95
N ILE A 317 -8.95 -19.94 23.67
CA ILE A 317 -7.67 -19.72 22.95
C ILE A 317 -6.84 -18.62 23.63
N ALA A 318 -7.48 -17.53 24.06
CA ALA A 318 -6.81 -16.47 24.83
C ALA A 318 -6.26 -16.98 26.16
N SER A 319 -7.02 -17.79 26.90
CA SER A 319 -6.59 -18.36 28.19
C SER A 319 -5.33 -19.22 28.07
N LYS A 320 -5.02 -19.73 26.87
CA LYS A 320 -3.81 -20.53 26.58
C LYS A 320 -2.61 -19.70 26.17
N GLY A 321 -2.74 -18.39 26.14
CA GLY A 321 -1.62 -17.51 25.85
C GLY A 321 -1.19 -17.54 24.38
N VAL A 322 -2.01 -18.03 23.44
CA VAL A 322 -1.62 -18.16 22.02
C VAL A 322 -1.21 -16.81 21.43
N LEU A 323 -1.95 -15.75 21.75
CA LEU A 323 -1.62 -14.40 21.33
C LEU A 323 -0.27 -13.97 21.93
N GLN A 324 -0.09 -14.11 23.25
CA GLN A 324 1.17 -13.81 23.93
C GLN A 324 2.36 -14.63 23.39
N LEU A 325 2.19 -15.91 23.09
CA LEU A 325 3.29 -16.77 22.61
C LEU A 325 3.75 -16.41 21.20
N VAL A 326 2.84 -15.88 20.38
CA VAL A 326 3.15 -15.45 19.01
C VAL A 326 3.68 -14.01 19.01
N THR A 327 3.27 -13.17 19.96
CA THR A 327 3.69 -11.74 19.99
C THR A 327 4.86 -11.46 20.94
N LYS A 328 5.02 -12.18 22.06
CA LYS A 328 6.06 -11.93 23.09
C LYS A 328 7.47 -12.12 22.51
N GLY A 329 8.36 -11.20 22.88
CA GLY A 329 9.80 -11.28 22.60
C GLY A 329 10.20 -10.95 21.17
N ARG A 330 9.42 -10.12 20.46
CA ARG A 330 9.53 -9.82 19.02
C ARG A 330 9.64 -11.11 18.22
N PHE A 331 8.47 -11.67 17.87
CA PHE A 331 8.31 -12.88 17.06
C PHE A 331 9.56 -13.24 16.24
N ALA A 332 10.33 -14.21 16.75
CA ALA A 332 11.69 -14.44 16.28
C ALA A 332 11.70 -14.74 14.78
N ARG A 333 12.53 -14.02 14.01
CA ARG A 333 12.63 -14.16 12.54
C ARG A 333 12.81 -15.62 12.08
N SER A 334 13.49 -16.46 12.87
CA SER A 334 13.64 -17.90 12.59
C SER A 334 12.30 -18.63 12.60
N LYS A 335 11.49 -18.42 13.65
CA LYS A 335 10.16 -19.03 13.78
C LYS A 335 9.19 -18.50 12.72
N ALA A 336 9.31 -17.22 12.37
CA ALA A 336 8.56 -16.64 11.26
C ALA A 336 8.86 -17.35 9.93
N ASN A 337 10.13 -17.61 9.62
CA ASN A 337 10.52 -18.32 8.41
C ASN A 337 9.94 -19.73 8.39
N GLU A 338 10.03 -20.47 9.49
CA GLU A 338 9.48 -21.82 9.62
C GLU A 338 7.94 -21.84 9.44
N LEU A 339 7.22 -20.90 10.04
CA LEU A 339 5.77 -20.83 9.83
C LEU A 339 5.42 -20.39 8.41
N CYS A 340 6.14 -19.43 7.81
CA CYS A 340 5.87 -18.97 6.46
C CYS A 340 6.08 -20.06 5.40
N THR A 341 7.11 -20.90 5.55
CA THR A 341 7.34 -22.03 4.64
C THR A 341 6.23 -23.08 4.75
N LEU A 342 5.67 -23.29 5.94
CA LEU A 342 4.56 -24.22 6.17
C LEU A 342 3.19 -23.67 5.74
N LEU A 343 2.99 -22.36 5.79
CA LEU A 343 1.72 -21.68 5.48
C LEU A 343 1.55 -21.37 3.99
N GLY A 344 2.64 -20.99 3.29
CA GLY A 344 2.57 -20.36 1.97
C GLY A 344 2.01 -18.92 2.03
N GLY A 345 1.88 -18.26 0.87
CA GLY A 345 1.44 -16.84 0.79
C GLY A 345 0.06 -16.58 1.41
N ASP A 346 -0.98 -17.24 0.90
CA ASP A 346 -2.36 -17.07 1.37
C ASP A 346 -2.53 -17.43 2.85
N GLY A 347 -1.87 -18.50 3.30
CA GLY A 347 -1.90 -18.94 4.68
C GLY A 347 -1.30 -17.91 5.64
N CYS A 348 -0.24 -17.21 5.23
CA CYS A 348 0.34 -16.12 6.02
C CYS A 348 -0.63 -14.94 6.13
N LEU A 349 -1.33 -14.59 5.05
CA LEU A 349 -2.32 -13.52 5.06
C LEU A 349 -3.48 -13.84 6.02
N PHE A 350 -4.05 -15.05 5.93
CA PHE A 350 -5.14 -15.48 6.81
C PHE A 350 -4.69 -15.54 8.27
N PHE A 351 -3.46 -16.01 8.51
CA PHE A 351 -2.88 -16.03 9.83
C PHE A 351 -2.82 -14.62 10.43
N VAL A 352 -2.22 -13.64 9.73
CA VAL A 352 -2.13 -12.27 10.23
C VAL A 352 -3.53 -11.67 10.45
N ALA A 353 -4.48 -11.88 9.53
CA ALA A 353 -5.84 -11.38 9.66
C ALA A 353 -6.57 -11.93 10.89
N ASN A 354 -6.46 -13.23 11.15
CA ASN A 354 -7.07 -13.86 12.31
C ASN A 354 -6.40 -13.42 13.62
N MET A 355 -5.09 -13.23 13.63
CA MET A 355 -4.37 -12.69 14.79
C MET A 355 -4.77 -11.24 15.08
N THR A 356 -4.93 -10.41 14.05
CA THR A 356 -5.43 -9.04 14.18
C THR A 356 -6.84 -9.00 14.74
N ASN A 357 -7.75 -9.81 14.20
CA ASN A 357 -9.12 -9.89 14.70
C ASN A 357 -9.18 -10.41 16.14
N MET A 358 -8.33 -11.37 16.48
CA MET A 358 -8.19 -11.86 17.84
C MET A 358 -7.76 -10.75 18.80
N TYR A 359 -6.71 -10.00 18.45
CA TYR A 359 -6.24 -8.85 19.22
C TYR A 359 -7.35 -7.80 19.42
N GLN A 360 -8.07 -7.45 18.36
CA GLN A 360 -9.19 -6.50 18.41
C GLN A 360 -10.29 -6.95 19.39
N LEU A 361 -10.74 -8.20 19.28
CA LEU A 361 -11.85 -8.72 20.08
C LEU A 361 -11.52 -8.80 21.57
N PHE A 362 -10.31 -9.21 21.93
CA PHE A 362 -9.91 -9.29 23.35
C PHE A 362 -9.69 -7.92 23.98
N ARG A 363 -9.20 -6.98 23.19
CA ARG A 363 -9.02 -5.61 23.65
C ARG A 363 -10.34 -4.92 23.96
N LEU A 364 -11.40 -5.19 23.18
CA LEU A 364 -12.75 -4.71 23.43
C LEU A 364 -13.48 -5.49 24.54
N GLY A 365 -13.02 -6.70 24.86
CA GLY A 365 -13.79 -7.70 25.61
C GLY A 365 -13.35 -7.99 27.05
N SER A 366 -12.16 -7.59 27.50
CA SER A 366 -11.63 -8.05 28.80
C SER A 366 -11.00 -6.98 29.70
N SER A 367 -11.53 -6.96 30.92
CA SER A 367 -11.04 -6.30 32.14
C SER A 367 -10.16 -7.22 33.03
N ALA A 368 -9.61 -8.33 32.52
CA ALA A 368 -8.88 -9.31 33.35
C ALA A 368 -8.03 -10.32 32.55
N ILE A 369 -7.00 -9.87 31.83
CA ILE A 369 -5.89 -10.73 31.42
C ILE A 369 -4.60 -10.05 31.88
N ASP A 370 -3.93 -10.60 32.90
CA ASP A 370 -2.59 -10.19 33.27
C ASP A 370 -1.63 -10.50 32.09
N ASP A 371 -0.75 -9.57 31.70
CA ASP A 371 0.13 -9.64 30.50
C ASP A 371 -0.60 -9.70 29.13
N PHE A 372 -1.45 -8.71 28.80
CA PHE A 372 -1.93 -8.54 27.43
C PHE A 372 -0.83 -7.93 26.52
N PRO A 373 -0.59 -8.44 25.30
CA PRO A 373 0.44 -7.90 24.41
C PRO A 373 0.23 -6.44 24.06
N GLU A 374 1.34 -5.70 23.99
CA GLU A 374 1.29 -4.30 23.58
C GLU A 374 0.98 -4.18 22.08
N ALA A 375 0.52 -2.99 21.65
CA ALA A 375 0.28 -2.73 20.23
C ALA A 375 1.58 -2.86 19.40
N SER A 376 2.73 -2.53 19.98
CA SER A 376 4.07 -2.69 19.38
C SER A 376 4.42 -4.16 19.12
N ASP A 377 4.09 -5.07 20.05
CA ASP A 377 4.30 -6.51 19.88
C ASP A 377 3.46 -7.07 18.72
N MET A 378 2.21 -6.65 18.63
CA MET A 378 1.31 -7.00 17.52
C MET A 378 1.85 -6.45 16.19
N ALA A 379 2.33 -5.21 16.17
CA ALA A 379 2.92 -4.60 15.00
C ALA A 379 4.20 -5.33 14.53
N GLY A 380 5.06 -5.73 15.46
CA GLY A 380 6.28 -6.49 15.14
C GLY A 380 6.00 -7.86 14.55
N MET A 381 5.00 -8.58 15.09
CA MET A 381 4.55 -9.86 14.54
C MET A 381 3.96 -9.71 13.14
N ALA A 382 3.03 -8.77 12.96
CA ALA A 382 2.40 -8.52 11.67
C ALA A 382 3.44 -8.11 10.61
N THR A 383 4.36 -7.20 10.97
CA THR A 383 5.46 -6.77 10.09
C THR A 383 6.28 -7.97 9.61
N THR A 384 6.75 -8.80 10.55
CA THR A 384 7.64 -9.93 10.24
C THR A 384 6.96 -10.95 9.32
N MET A 385 5.67 -11.23 9.54
CA MET A 385 4.90 -12.15 8.69
C MET A 385 4.61 -11.55 7.31
N LEU A 386 4.17 -10.30 7.26
CA LEU A 386 3.81 -9.61 6.01
C LEU A 386 5.03 -9.41 5.09
N GLU A 387 6.22 -9.12 5.63
CA GLU A 387 7.46 -9.03 4.84
C GLU A 387 7.78 -10.32 4.09
N LYS A 388 7.46 -11.47 4.69
CA LYS A 388 7.70 -12.79 4.12
C LYS A 388 6.68 -13.18 3.05
N ILE A 389 5.61 -12.41 2.89
CA ILE A 389 4.64 -12.58 1.81
C ILE A 389 5.18 -12.01 0.48
N LYS A 390 6.07 -11.00 0.53
CA LYS A 390 6.59 -10.30 -0.67
C LYS A 390 7.09 -11.21 -1.81
N PRO A 391 7.84 -12.30 -1.56
CA PRO A 391 8.32 -13.19 -2.63
C PRO A 391 7.20 -13.94 -3.37
N PHE A 392 6.01 -14.05 -2.77
CA PHE A 392 4.85 -14.71 -3.38
C PHE A 392 4.04 -13.78 -4.28
N ILE A 393 4.47 -12.52 -4.43
CA ILE A 393 3.82 -11.48 -5.24
C ILE A 393 4.57 -11.36 -6.57
N SER A 394 3.91 -11.64 -7.69
CA SER A 394 4.52 -11.54 -9.02
C SER A 394 3.80 -10.54 -9.89
N ALA A 395 4.48 -9.45 -10.28
CA ALA A 395 3.97 -8.48 -11.24
C ALA A 395 4.07 -8.96 -12.72
N THR A 396 4.78 -10.05 -13.00
CA THR A 396 5.24 -10.41 -14.37
C THR A 396 4.94 -11.84 -14.84
N GLN A 397 4.26 -12.69 -14.06
CA GLN A 397 3.94 -14.03 -14.52
C GLN A 397 2.86 -14.05 -15.64
N ARG A 398 3.23 -14.64 -16.78
CA ARG A 398 2.32 -15.15 -17.84
C ARG A 398 2.48 -16.66 -17.89
N SER A 399 1.67 -17.44 -17.16
CA SER A 399 1.55 -18.89 -17.38
C SER A 399 0.08 -19.26 -17.52
N GLY A 400 -0.20 -20.35 -18.24
CA GLY A 400 -1.51 -20.76 -18.75
C GLY A 400 -2.55 -21.23 -17.71
N PHE A 401 -2.59 -20.61 -16.54
CA PHE A 401 -3.70 -20.73 -15.58
C PHE A 401 -4.63 -19.51 -15.72
N SER A 402 -5.89 -19.60 -15.31
CA SER A 402 -6.96 -18.67 -15.75
C SER A 402 -7.54 -17.75 -14.66
N HIS A 403 -6.78 -17.25 -13.69
CA HIS A 403 -7.35 -16.43 -12.60
C HIS A 403 -6.49 -15.21 -12.20
N TYR A 404 -7.08 -14.02 -12.38
CA TYR A 404 -6.52 -12.71 -12.03
C TYR A 404 -6.91 -12.31 -10.59
N HIS A 405 -5.94 -11.90 -9.78
CA HIS A 405 -6.17 -11.28 -8.45
C HIS A 405 -5.76 -9.79 -8.48
N PRO A 406 -6.61 -8.84 -8.06
CA PRO A 406 -6.35 -7.40 -8.24
C PRO A 406 -5.08 -6.86 -7.57
N ILE A 407 -4.72 -7.41 -6.40
CA ILE A 407 -3.62 -6.88 -5.58
C ILE A 407 -2.33 -7.73 -5.64
N PHE A 408 -2.40 -9.06 -5.52
CA PHE A 408 -1.21 -9.91 -5.58
C PHE A 408 -0.69 -10.18 -6.99
N SER A 409 -1.46 -9.84 -8.03
CA SER A 409 -1.28 -10.44 -9.35
C SER A 409 -1.18 -11.98 -9.22
N TRP A 410 -0.71 -12.70 -10.22
CA TRP A 410 -0.69 -14.16 -10.20
C TRP A 410 0.15 -14.70 -9.03
N CYS A 411 -0.48 -15.38 -8.05
CA CYS A 411 0.24 -16.07 -6.98
C CYS A 411 0.93 -17.33 -7.55
N SER A 412 2.26 -17.27 -7.66
CA SER A 412 3.10 -18.43 -7.94
C SER A 412 3.18 -19.31 -6.69
N THR A 413 2.58 -20.50 -6.70
CA THR A 413 2.90 -21.54 -5.71
C THR A 413 3.34 -22.82 -6.41
N GLU A 414 4.52 -23.32 -6.07
CA GLU A 414 5.04 -24.62 -6.51
C GLU A 414 4.48 -25.82 -5.70
N ALA A 415 3.51 -25.66 -4.79
CA ALA A 415 2.98 -26.81 -4.03
C ALA A 415 1.55 -26.68 -3.45
N LYS A 416 0.66 -27.57 -3.94
CA LYS A 416 -0.35 -28.40 -3.20
C LYS A 416 -1.41 -27.78 -2.27
N ARG A 417 -1.67 -26.47 -2.24
CA ARG A 417 -2.91 -25.93 -1.63
C ARG A 417 -3.73 -25.19 -2.68
N ASN A 418 -5.00 -25.59 -2.87
CA ASN A 418 -5.89 -25.18 -3.96
C ASN A 418 -5.92 -23.65 -4.15
N SER A 419 -5.40 -23.20 -5.28
CA SER A 419 -5.12 -21.81 -5.65
C SER A 419 -6.35 -21.11 -6.27
N ASN A 420 -7.47 -21.02 -5.56
CA ASN A 420 -8.63 -20.22 -5.96
C ASN A 420 -9.30 -19.56 -4.75
N LEU A 421 -8.72 -18.45 -4.26
CA LEU A 421 -9.35 -17.63 -3.23
C LEU A 421 -10.54 -16.86 -3.83
N ALA A 422 -11.75 -17.08 -3.32
CA ALA A 422 -12.93 -16.33 -3.75
C ALA A 422 -12.84 -14.87 -3.28
N ASN A 423 -13.25 -13.92 -4.14
CA ASN A 423 -13.22 -12.48 -3.85
C ASN A 423 -13.91 -12.11 -2.53
N ASP A 424 -15.03 -12.75 -2.23
CA ASP A 424 -15.80 -12.57 -1.00
C ASP A 424 -14.97 -12.92 0.26
N VAL A 425 -14.17 -13.99 0.18
CA VAL A 425 -13.28 -14.41 1.29
C VAL A 425 -12.16 -13.39 1.47
N TYR A 426 -11.61 -12.88 0.38
CA TYR A 426 -10.61 -11.84 0.43
C TYR A 426 -11.13 -10.55 1.08
N LYS A 427 -12.32 -10.07 0.68
CA LYS A 427 -12.95 -8.90 1.29
C LYS A 427 -13.14 -9.06 2.80
N ALA A 428 -13.61 -10.22 3.24
CA ALA A 428 -13.78 -10.51 4.67
C ALA A 428 -12.44 -10.51 5.44
N VAL A 429 -11.38 -11.08 4.84
CA VAL A 429 -10.02 -11.09 5.42
C VAL A 429 -9.42 -9.69 5.47
N MET A 430 -9.60 -8.87 4.42
CA MET A 430 -9.16 -7.47 4.43
C MET A 430 -9.89 -6.66 5.49
N GLY A 431 -11.19 -6.87 5.68
CA GLY A 431 -11.94 -6.24 6.78
C GLY A 431 -11.42 -6.59 8.17
N GLN A 432 -10.75 -7.75 8.36
CA GLN A 432 -10.05 -8.05 9.61
C GLN A 432 -8.72 -7.28 9.72
N LEU A 433 -7.98 -7.16 8.62
CA LEU A 433 -6.71 -6.45 8.57
C LEU A 433 -6.89 -4.93 8.73
N GLU A 434 -8.03 -4.37 8.31
CA GLU A 434 -8.37 -2.96 8.45
C GLU A 434 -8.20 -2.43 9.89
N TYR A 435 -8.32 -3.29 10.90
CA TYR A 435 -8.06 -2.91 12.28
C TYR A 435 -6.61 -2.42 12.50
N LEU A 436 -5.60 -2.96 11.79
CA LEU A 436 -4.19 -2.54 11.89
C LEU A 436 -3.98 -1.08 11.48
N TRP A 437 -4.91 -0.48 10.75
CA TRP A 437 -4.91 0.94 10.43
C TRP A 437 -6.22 1.63 10.82
N SER A 438 -6.94 1.05 11.77
CA SER A 438 -8.03 1.73 12.43
C SER A 438 -7.49 2.83 13.35
N ARG A 439 -8.30 3.86 13.58
CA ARG A 439 -7.90 4.94 14.48
C ARG A 439 -7.57 4.45 15.89
N GLN A 440 -8.36 3.49 16.38
CA GLN A 440 -8.16 2.85 17.68
C GLN A 440 -6.78 2.18 17.78
N PHE A 441 -6.35 1.46 16.76
CA PHE A 441 -5.04 0.80 16.78
C PHE A 441 -3.90 1.82 16.68
N ILE A 442 -3.99 2.79 15.76
CA ILE A 442 -2.98 3.85 15.57
C ILE A 442 -2.78 4.66 16.86
N ASP A 443 -3.87 5.14 17.48
CA ASP A 443 -3.81 5.93 18.71
C ASP A 443 -3.13 5.16 19.85
N SER A 444 -3.26 3.83 19.84
CA SER A 444 -2.67 2.96 20.85
C SER A 444 -1.22 2.61 20.58
N LEU A 445 -0.87 2.47 19.30
CA LEU A 445 0.49 2.20 18.85
C LEU A 445 1.42 3.39 19.15
N TYR A 446 0.89 4.61 19.06
CA TYR A 446 1.64 5.84 19.29
C TYR A 446 1.28 6.56 20.60
N ILE A 447 0.58 5.91 21.53
CA ILE A 447 0.14 6.58 22.77
C ILE A 447 1.31 7.12 23.60
N ASP A 448 2.42 6.38 23.64
CA ASP A 448 3.66 6.78 24.34
C ASP A 448 4.34 7.97 23.64
N VAL A 449 4.22 8.08 22.31
CA VAL A 449 4.76 9.21 21.52
C VAL A 449 3.90 10.46 21.72
N VAL A 450 2.57 10.30 21.69
CA VAL A 450 1.61 11.41 21.81
C VAL A 450 1.59 11.98 23.24
N SER A 451 1.79 11.14 24.26
CA SER A 451 1.81 11.54 25.67
C SER A 451 3.18 12.05 26.15
N PHE A 452 4.19 12.06 25.29
CA PHE A 452 5.53 12.51 25.66
C PHE A 452 5.59 14.01 25.98
N ASN A 453 5.92 14.35 27.23
CA ASN A 453 6.14 15.72 27.67
C ASN A 453 7.63 15.98 27.95
N ASP A 454 8.13 17.14 27.47
CA ASP A 454 9.55 17.52 27.52
C ASP A 454 10.16 17.68 28.93
N THR A 455 9.37 17.60 29.99
CA THR A 455 9.73 18.03 31.35
C THR A 455 10.53 17.02 32.19
N ASP A 456 10.77 15.78 31.73
CA ASP A 456 11.38 14.71 32.55
C ASP A 456 12.88 14.45 32.31
N SER A 457 13.61 15.38 31.68
CA SER A 457 15.06 15.24 31.43
C SER A 457 15.94 15.61 32.64
N GLY A 458 15.58 15.16 33.84
CA GLY A 458 16.22 15.59 35.09
C GLY A 458 16.35 14.49 36.13
N ARG A 459 16.80 13.28 35.78
CA ARG A 459 17.33 12.29 36.73
C ARG A 459 18.23 11.28 36.02
N THR A 460 19.50 11.64 35.88
CA THR A 460 20.58 10.70 35.57
C THR A 460 20.79 9.78 36.79
N GLY A 461 20.22 8.57 36.73
CA GLY A 461 20.50 7.48 37.67
C GLY A 461 21.50 6.51 37.08
N GLN A 462 22.57 6.26 37.84
CA GLN A 462 23.76 5.48 37.49
C GLN A 462 23.46 4.10 36.90
N ALA A 463 24.30 3.71 35.94
CA ALA A 463 24.40 2.36 35.42
C ALA A 463 24.77 1.36 36.55
N SER A 464 23.95 0.32 36.72
CA SER A 464 24.40 -0.90 37.40
C SER A 464 23.75 -2.15 36.81
N GLY A 465 24.58 -3.02 36.23
CA GLY A 465 24.54 -4.46 36.46
C GLY A 465 23.35 -5.26 35.94
N PHE A 466 23.50 -5.79 34.74
CA PHE A 466 22.79 -6.96 34.23
C PHE A 466 22.92 -8.15 35.21
N LYS A 467 21.82 -8.64 35.80
CA LYS A 467 21.72 -9.99 36.38
C LYS A 467 20.32 -10.58 36.16
N SER A 468 20.34 -11.87 35.83
CA SER A 468 19.20 -12.70 35.42
C SER A 468 18.31 -13.17 36.58
N ARG A 469 17.17 -13.74 36.17
CA ARG A 469 16.36 -14.84 36.75
C ARG A 469 15.13 -14.49 37.60
N PHE A 470 14.00 -14.99 37.09
CA PHE A 470 13.04 -15.89 37.71
C PHE A 470 12.65 -15.71 39.20
N SER A 471 11.32 -15.54 39.35
CA SER A 471 10.43 -16.25 40.27
C SER A 471 9.88 -15.53 41.52
N THR A 472 8.58 -15.80 41.72
CA THR A 472 7.77 -15.87 42.95
C THR A 472 7.23 -14.58 43.59
N SER A 473 5.91 -14.44 43.47
CA SER A 473 4.99 -13.70 44.36
C SER A 473 4.93 -14.35 45.77
N PRO A 474 4.49 -13.68 46.88
CA PRO A 474 3.06 -13.41 47.11
C PRO A 474 2.61 -12.22 48.04
N ILE A 475 1.41 -11.68 47.74
CA ILE A 475 0.23 -11.37 48.63
C ILE A 475 0.35 -10.37 49.82
N LYS A 476 -0.55 -9.35 49.84
CA LYS A 476 -1.51 -8.91 50.91
C LYS A 476 -2.12 -7.52 50.54
N LYS A 477 -3.43 -7.35 50.24
CA LYS A 477 -4.69 -7.30 51.03
C LYS A 477 -5.09 -5.93 51.64
N LYS A 478 -6.21 -5.37 51.11
CA LYS A 478 -7.33 -4.56 51.72
C LYS A 478 -6.99 -3.17 52.31
N ALA A 479 -7.82 -2.11 52.28
CA ALA A 479 -9.29 -1.92 52.23
C ALA A 479 -9.61 -0.53 51.58
N ARG A 480 -10.65 -0.37 50.74
CA ARG A 480 -12.03 0.15 51.00
C ARG A 480 -12.13 1.41 51.87
N ASP A 481 -12.56 2.53 51.27
CA ASP A 481 -13.81 3.20 51.66
C ASP A 481 -14.37 4.11 50.55
N VAL A 482 -15.70 4.29 50.60
CA VAL A 482 -16.62 4.81 49.58
C VAL A 482 -17.02 6.25 49.92
N THR A 483 -17.14 7.15 48.93
CA THR A 483 -18.24 8.13 48.80
C THR A 483 -18.13 8.97 47.51
N ASP A 484 -19.17 8.82 46.68
CA ASP A 484 -19.89 9.76 45.81
C ASP A 484 -19.19 10.81 44.91
N ALA A 485 -19.32 10.55 43.61
CA ALA A 485 -19.88 11.42 42.56
C ALA A 485 -19.32 12.84 42.33
N SER A 486 -18.32 12.92 41.44
CA SER A 486 -18.25 13.96 40.41
C SER A 486 -17.44 13.44 39.21
N THR A 487 -17.98 13.62 38.01
CA THR A 487 -17.36 13.32 36.71
C THR A 487 -16.11 14.18 36.51
N ASP A 488 -14.97 13.68 36.97
CA ASP A 488 -13.64 14.14 36.60
C ASP A 488 -12.85 12.98 36.01
N VAL A 489 -12.22 13.24 34.87
CA VAL A 489 -11.26 12.37 34.20
C VAL A 489 -10.06 12.18 35.14
N LYS A 490 -10.14 11.20 36.02
CA LYS A 490 -9.03 10.65 36.80
C LYS A 490 -8.86 9.19 36.43
N ASP A 491 -8.04 8.98 35.40
CA ASP A 491 -7.09 7.87 35.31
C ASP A 491 -6.13 8.17 34.15
N ALA A 492 -5.32 9.21 34.35
CA ALA A 492 -4.13 9.53 33.56
C ALA A 492 -2.88 9.44 34.46
N SER A 493 -2.85 8.49 35.39
CA SER A 493 -1.74 8.28 36.34
C SER A 493 -0.97 6.99 36.07
N SER A 494 -0.72 6.68 34.80
CA SER A 494 0.42 5.87 34.39
C SER A 494 1.13 6.58 33.22
N LEU A 495 1.82 7.69 33.52
CA LEU A 495 2.80 8.23 32.60
C LEU A 495 3.76 7.09 32.22
N SER A 496 3.88 6.85 30.92
CA SER A 496 4.76 5.85 30.31
C SER A 496 6.16 5.91 30.92
N LYS A 497 6.53 4.90 31.71
CA LYS A 497 7.88 4.72 32.29
C LYS A 497 8.80 3.95 31.33
N LYS A 498 8.54 4.00 30.02
CA LYS A 498 9.37 3.29 29.05
C LYS A 498 10.69 4.04 28.83
N PRO A 499 11.85 3.36 28.85
CA PRO A 499 13.11 3.98 28.50
C PRO A 499 13.05 4.47 27.04
N LEU A 500 13.67 5.63 26.77
CA LEU A 500 13.62 6.28 25.46
C LEU A 500 14.07 5.37 24.29
N ALA A 501 15.00 4.44 24.56
CA ALA A 501 15.46 3.47 23.57
C ALA A 501 14.39 2.44 23.19
N GLU A 502 13.53 2.04 24.14
CA GLU A 502 12.42 1.12 23.88
C GLU A 502 11.33 1.82 23.07
N LEU A 503 10.98 3.06 23.44
CA LEU A 503 10.07 3.91 22.67
C LEU A 503 10.53 4.11 21.21
N ALA A 504 11.84 4.33 21.01
CA ALA A 504 12.42 4.48 19.68
C ALA A 504 12.25 3.22 18.83
N MET A 505 12.48 2.03 19.42
CA MET A 505 12.32 0.76 18.71
C MET A 505 10.86 0.41 18.42
N ASP A 506 9.94 0.73 19.34
CA ASP A 506 8.50 0.54 19.14
C ASP A 506 7.99 1.44 18.02
N THR A 507 8.44 2.70 17.99
CA THR A 507 8.12 3.67 16.92
C THR A 507 8.65 3.20 15.56
N GLU A 508 9.89 2.69 15.50
CA GLU A 508 10.45 2.14 14.26
C GLU A 508 9.65 0.92 13.78
N THR A 509 9.30 0.02 14.69
CA THR A 509 8.50 -1.17 14.37
C THR A 509 7.12 -0.78 13.83
N ALA A 510 6.50 0.25 14.41
CA ALA A 510 5.23 0.80 13.96
C ALA A 510 5.32 1.37 12.54
N PHE A 511 6.31 2.20 12.24
CA PHE A 511 6.47 2.74 10.88
C PHE A 511 6.84 1.67 9.86
N ARG A 512 7.67 0.69 10.24
CA ARG A 512 7.98 -0.45 9.39
C ARG A 512 6.73 -1.22 8.98
N LEU A 513 5.79 -1.44 9.92
CA LEU A 513 4.49 -2.05 9.62
C LEU A 513 3.77 -1.28 8.52
N TYR A 514 3.61 0.05 8.67
CA TYR A 514 2.89 0.85 7.68
C TYR A 514 3.57 0.88 6.32
N PHE A 515 4.90 0.92 6.26
CA PHE A 515 5.61 0.79 4.98
C PHE A 515 5.35 -0.56 4.32
N VAL A 516 5.43 -1.66 5.06
CA VAL A 516 5.12 -3.01 4.55
C VAL A 516 3.67 -3.08 4.06
N LEU A 517 2.71 -2.50 4.80
CA LEU A 517 1.31 -2.44 4.37
C LEU A 517 1.13 -1.64 3.08
N THR A 518 1.83 -0.51 2.92
CA THR A 518 1.72 0.31 1.69
C THR A 518 2.35 -0.35 0.47
N GLU A 519 3.42 -1.13 0.67
CA GLU A 519 4.04 -1.92 -0.38
C GLU A 519 3.16 -3.10 -0.83
N LEU A 520 2.45 -3.74 0.12
CA LEU A 520 1.56 -4.88 -0.15
C LEU A 520 0.18 -4.47 -0.65
N PHE A 521 -0.34 -3.32 -0.18
CA PHE A 521 -1.69 -2.84 -0.45
C PHE A 521 -1.68 -1.38 -0.96
N PRO A 522 -1.23 -1.14 -2.20
CA PRO A 522 -1.11 0.22 -2.74
C PRO A 522 -2.41 1.04 -2.71
N GLU A 523 -3.56 0.38 -2.87
CA GLU A 523 -4.90 1.00 -2.85
C GLU A 523 -5.21 1.72 -1.53
N TYR A 524 -4.71 1.22 -0.40
CA TYR A 524 -4.97 1.78 0.93
C TYR A 524 -3.93 2.82 1.36
N THR A 525 -2.88 3.04 0.56
CA THR A 525 -1.76 3.94 0.91
C THR A 525 -2.21 5.33 1.34
N LYS A 526 -3.18 5.92 0.60
CA LYS A 526 -3.70 7.25 0.92
C LYS A 526 -4.45 7.25 2.25
N ASP A 527 -5.30 6.25 2.50
CA ASP A 527 -6.06 6.13 3.75
C ASP A 527 -5.13 5.92 4.96
N LEU A 528 -4.16 4.99 4.83
CA LEU A 528 -3.15 4.69 5.84
C LEU A 528 -2.41 5.96 6.32
N TRP A 529 -1.75 6.65 5.39
CA TRP A 529 -0.95 7.81 5.74
C TRP A 529 -1.79 9.01 6.18
N THR A 530 -3.02 9.15 5.68
CA THR A 530 -3.94 10.20 6.14
C THR A 530 -4.29 10.00 7.61
N LYS A 531 -4.62 8.77 8.04
CA LYS A 531 -4.92 8.47 9.44
C LYS A 531 -3.73 8.69 10.36
N VAL A 532 -2.53 8.30 9.93
CA VAL A 532 -1.28 8.58 10.66
C VAL A 532 -1.02 10.08 10.76
N ALA A 533 -1.10 10.83 9.66
CA ALA A 533 -0.85 12.27 9.62
C ALA A 533 -1.78 13.07 10.54
N PHE A 534 -3.06 12.72 10.60
CA PHE A 534 -4.05 13.37 11.45
C PHE A 534 -4.16 12.74 12.86
N THR A 535 -3.20 11.90 13.26
CA THR A 535 -3.11 11.45 14.65
C THR A 535 -2.73 12.64 15.53
N LYS A 536 -3.55 12.90 16.55
CA LYS A 536 -3.48 14.15 17.32
C LYS A 536 -2.08 14.30 17.92
N HIS A 537 -1.40 15.39 17.55
CA HIS A 537 -0.05 15.73 17.98
C HIS A 537 1.08 14.73 17.62
N LEU A 538 0.83 13.69 16.85
CA LEU A 538 1.83 12.67 16.52
C LEU A 538 3.04 13.26 15.79
N ILE A 539 2.83 13.89 14.62
CA ILE A 539 3.93 14.39 13.78
C ILE A 539 4.80 15.46 14.51
N PRO A 540 4.23 16.43 15.24
CA PRO A 540 5.02 17.38 16.04
C PRO A 540 5.84 16.74 17.17
N HIS A 541 5.28 15.78 17.91
CA HIS A 541 6.02 15.10 18.98
C HIS A 541 7.08 14.16 18.40
N LEU A 542 6.80 13.54 17.26
CA LEU A 542 7.77 12.72 16.55
C LEU A 542 9.02 13.51 16.16
N TRP A 543 8.86 14.75 15.64
CA TRP A 543 10.00 15.63 15.36
C TRP A 543 10.85 15.92 16.60
N LYS A 544 10.20 16.25 17.73
CA LYS A 544 10.89 16.50 19.01
C LYS A 544 11.62 15.26 19.52
N LEU A 545 10.98 14.10 19.43
CA LEU A 545 11.57 12.83 19.84
C LEU A 545 12.74 12.42 18.96
N MET A 546 12.68 12.63 17.64
CA MET A 546 13.79 12.34 16.74
C MET A 546 15.05 13.15 17.08
N LYS A 547 14.90 14.38 17.59
CA LYS A 547 16.03 15.17 18.13
C LYS A 547 16.61 14.55 19.41
N LYS A 548 15.82 13.79 20.18
CA LYS A 548 16.16 13.25 21.52
C LYS A 548 16.49 11.76 21.56
N PHE A 549 16.06 10.94 20.59
CA PHE A 549 16.16 9.46 20.64
C PHE A 549 17.58 8.91 20.85
N ARG A 550 18.64 9.72 20.73
CA ARG A 550 20.03 9.27 20.91
C ARG A 550 20.81 10.04 22.00
N PRO A 551 21.67 9.36 22.80
CA PRO A 551 22.22 9.92 24.05
C PRO A 551 23.42 10.88 23.92
N LYS A 552 23.85 11.29 22.73
CA LYS A 552 25.14 12.00 22.51
C LYS A 552 25.03 13.38 21.84
N ASP A 553 23.90 14.08 21.94
CA ASP A 553 23.63 15.37 21.25
C ASP A 553 23.78 15.35 19.72
N ALA A 554 24.09 14.20 19.12
CA ALA A 554 24.28 14.01 17.68
C ALA A 554 22.97 13.70 16.92
N GLY A 555 21.80 13.95 17.54
CA GLY A 555 20.49 13.41 17.19
C GLY A 555 20.23 13.27 15.68
N LEU A 556 20.09 14.38 14.97
CA LEU A 556 19.89 14.41 13.52
C LEU A 556 21.21 14.37 12.73
N SER A 557 22.33 14.77 13.32
CA SER A 557 23.62 14.83 12.63
C SER A 557 24.18 13.44 12.27
N LEU A 558 23.79 12.39 12.99
CA LEU A 558 24.16 11.01 12.65
C LEU A 558 23.56 10.53 11.32
N TYR A 559 22.33 10.93 10.98
CA TYR A 559 21.77 10.61 9.65
C TYR A 559 22.60 11.24 8.54
N ILE A 560 23.02 12.49 8.74
CA ILE A 560 23.88 13.21 7.81
C ILE A 560 25.27 12.55 7.74
N GLU A 561 25.86 12.17 8.88
CA GLU A 561 27.17 11.48 8.92
C GLU A 561 27.10 10.10 8.24
N ALA A 562 26.06 9.32 8.49
CA ALA A 562 25.81 8.05 7.81
C ALA A 562 25.63 8.24 6.30
N ALA A 563 24.82 9.21 5.89
CA ALA A 563 24.62 9.57 4.48
C ALA A 563 25.91 10.04 3.81
N LYS A 564 26.80 10.75 4.53
CA LYS A 564 28.10 11.21 4.02
C LYS A 564 29.10 10.08 3.78
N HIS A 565 28.99 8.96 4.50
CA HIS A 565 29.94 7.86 4.37
C HIS A 565 29.59 6.88 3.25
N SER A 566 28.39 6.31 3.28
CA SER A 566 27.92 5.39 2.24
C SER A 566 26.41 5.18 2.31
N MET A 567 25.80 4.86 1.17
CA MET A 567 24.40 4.45 1.10
C MET A 567 24.10 3.22 1.97
N ASP A 568 25.02 2.25 2.03
CA ASP A 568 24.81 1.03 2.80
C ASP A 568 24.77 1.30 4.32
N ARG A 569 25.48 2.33 4.80
CA ARG A 569 25.45 2.73 6.21
C ARG A 569 24.13 3.39 6.60
N ILE A 570 23.58 4.26 5.74
CA ILE A 570 22.29 4.89 6.02
C ILE A 570 21.14 3.88 5.95
N GLU A 571 21.22 2.88 5.07
CA GLU A 571 20.25 1.77 5.03
C GLU A 571 20.29 0.89 6.28
N ALA A 572 21.45 0.84 6.96
CA ALA A 572 21.61 0.13 8.23
C ALA A 572 21.23 0.96 9.47
N GLU A 573 20.84 2.25 9.31
CA GLU A 573 20.45 3.10 10.44
C GLU A 573 19.11 2.65 11.04
N ALA A 574 19.11 2.39 12.36
CA ALA A 574 18.02 1.74 13.07
C ALA A 574 16.71 2.55 13.22
N LEU A 575 16.70 3.82 12.80
CA LEU A 575 15.53 4.73 12.93
C LEU A 575 15.15 5.36 11.57
N LEU A 576 15.56 4.72 10.48
CA LEU A 576 15.35 5.23 9.14
C LEU A 576 13.86 5.25 8.75
N ASP A 577 13.10 4.22 9.12
CA ASP A 577 11.68 4.18 8.80
C ASP A 577 10.89 5.19 9.62
N THR A 578 11.35 5.52 10.84
CA THR A 578 10.82 6.64 11.62
C THR A 578 11.00 7.98 10.90
N LEU A 579 12.17 8.26 10.33
CA LEU A 579 12.40 9.47 9.52
C LEU A 579 11.50 9.49 8.27
N LYS A 580 11.41 8.37 7.55
CA LYS A 580 10.56 8.26 6.35
C LYS A 580 9.08 8.44 6.72
N GLY A 581 8.63 7.84 7.81
CA GLY A 581 7.26 7.93 8.30
C GLY A 581 6.89 9.33 8.77
N PHE A 582 7.81 10.03 9.45
CA PHE A 582 7.70 11.46 9.71
C PHE A 582 7.51 12.24 8.40
N CYS A 583 8.32 11.97 7.38
CA CYS A 583 8.23 12.67 6.10
C CYS A 583 6.88 12.46 5.41
N GLU A 584 6.37 11.22 5.31
CA GLU A 584 5.06 10.93 4.71
C GLU A 584 3.91 11.62 5.47
N GLY A 585 3.92 11.53 6.80
CA GLY A 585 2.91 12.19 7.63
C GLY A 585 2.96 13.72 7.51
N ALA A 586 4.15 14.30 7.52
CA ALA A 586 4.36 15.74 7.38
C ALA A 586 3.95 16.27 6.00
N ILE A 587 4.18 15.52 4.91
CA ILE A 587 3.73 15.90 3.55
C ILE A 587 2.22 16.12 3.52
N ILE A 588 1.45 15.16 4.06
CA ILE A 588 -0.01 15.22 4.07
C ILE A 588 -0.47 16.35 4.98
N LEU A 589 0.07 16.42 6.19
CA LEU A 589 -0.27 17.46 7.16
C LEU A 589 -0.03 18.86 6.60
N CYS A 590 1.15 19.10 6.01
CA CYS A 590 1.51 20.40 5.45
C CYS A 590 0.72 20.79 4.20
N LYS A 591 0.05 19.85 3.51
CA LYS A 591 -0.88 20.17 2.41
C LYS A 591 -2.23 20.67 2.89
N THR A 592 -2.55 20.52 4.17
CA THR A 592 -3.86 20.86 4.75
C THR A 592 -3.87 22.11 5.63
N LEU A 593 -2.69 22.66 5.89
CA LEU A 593 -2.48 23.81 6.75
C LEU A 593 -2.35 25.08 5.93
N GLU A 594 -3.01 26.14 6.39
CA GLU A 594 -2.92 27.47 5.80
C GLU A 594 -1.65 28.20 6.24
N ASP A 595 -1.23 29.21 5.47
CA ASP A 595 -0.12 30.09 5.85
C ASP A 595 -0.39 30.76 7.23
N SER A 596 -1.65 31.07 7.55
CA SER A 596 -2.03 31.57 8.88
C SER A 596 -1.80 30.53 9.98
N ASP A 597 -2.01 29.24 9.69
CA ASP A 597 -1.78 28.16 10.65
C ASP A 597 -0.26 27.99 10.92
N PHE A 598 0.57 28.07 9.88
CA PHE A 598 2.03 27.97 9.99
C PHE A 598 2.71 29.18 10.64
N PHE A 599 2.41 30.38 10.16
CA PHE A 599 3.20 31.57 10.49
C PHE A 599 2.59 32.40 11.61
N GLU A 600 1.27 32.48 11.70
CA GLU A 600 0.58 33.28 12.73
C GLU A 600 0.29 32.42 13.96
N LYS A 601 -0.44 31.31 13.79
CA LYS A 601 -0.81 30.43 14.89
C LYS A 601 0.34 29.52 15.35
N GLN A 602 1.34 29.30 14.49
CA GLN A 602 2.48 28.40 14.73
C GLN A 602 2.04 27.02 15.22
N LYS A 603 1.01 26.47 14.57
CA LYS A 603 0.46 25.15 14.84
C LYS A 603 0.34 24.38 13.53
N PRO A 604 0.83 23.14 13.47
CA PRO A 604 1.28 22.32 14.59
C PRO A 604 2.78 22.45 14.89
N PHE A 605 3.54 23.16 14.06
CA PHE A 605 4.98 23.40 14.23
C PHE A 605 5.28 24.88 14.46
N LYS A 606 6.34 25.16 15.22
CA LYS A 606 6.92 26.50 15.31
C LYS A 606 7.71 26.81 14.03
N VAL A 607 7.82 28.08 13.67
CA VAL A 607 8.63 28.51 12.51
C VAL A 607 10.10 28.07 12.66
N ALA A 608 10.65 28.12 13.87
CA ALA A 608 12.00 27.60 14.15
C ALA A 608 12.14 26.09 13.84
N ASP A 609 11.12 25.29 14.17
CA ASP A 609 11.12 23.86 13.83
C ASP A 609 11.07 23.63 12.32
N LEU A 610 10.32 24.46 11.57
CA LEU A 610 10.31 24.40 10.09
C LEU A 610 11.67 24.75 9.49
N CYS A 611 12.36 25.75 10.03
CA CYS A 611 13.71 26.11 9.61
C CYS A 611 14.69 24.96 9.85
N ASP A 612 14.63 24.33 11.02
CA ASP A 612 15.47 23.17 11.37
C ASP A 612 15.21 21.98 10.44
N MET A 613 13.93 21.66 10.17
CA MET A 613 13.55 20.59 9.27
C MET A 613 14.06 20.85 7.84
N ALA A 614 13.82 22.06 7.32
CA ALA A 614 14.25 22.44 5.98
C ALA A 614 15.78 22.36 5.83
N ALA A 615 16.53 22.89 6.80
CA ALA A 615 18.00 22.83 6.80
C ALA A 615 18.51 21.39 6.86
N PHE A 616 17.97 20.58 7.79
CA PHE A 616 18.33 19.17 7.94
C PHE A 616 18.06 18.37 6.65
N LEU A 617 16.86 18.46 6.09
CA LEU A 617 16.48 17.73 4.88
C LEU A 617 17.31 18.17 3.67
N ASN A 618 17.64 19.46 3.57
CA ASN A 618 18.46 19.99 2.48
C ASN A 618 19.87 19.40 2.52
N GLU A 619 20.53 19.41 3.68
CA GLU A 619 21.87 18.84 3.84
C GLU A 619 21.87 17.31 3.70
N PHE A 620 20.90 16.64 4.34
CA PHE A 620 20.80 15.18 4.33
C PHE A 620 20.58 14.63 2.92
N TYR A 621 19.64 15.18 2.15
CA TYR A 621 19.36 14.69 0.80
C TYR A 621 20.50 15.03 -0.18
N PHE A 622 21.18 16.16 0.02
CA PHE A 622 22.39 16.51 -0.75
C PHE A 622 23.52 15.51 -0.51
N ALA A 623 23.78 15.14 0.75
CA ALA A 623 24.76 14.12 1.11
C ALA A 623 24.42 12.75 0.49
N LEU A 624 23.14 12.35 0.49
CA LEU A 624 22.70 11.11 -0.15
C LEU A 624 22.98 11.07 -1.66
N ILE A 625 22.78 12.17 -2.37
CA ILE A 625 23.07 12.25 -3.81
C ILE A 625 24.57 12.09 -4.07
N GLN A 626 25.41 12.72 -3.24
CA GLN A 626 26.87 12.67 -3.39
C GLN A 626 27.44 11.28 -3.11
N SER A 627 26.90 10.57 -2.12
CA SER A 627 27.33 9.22 -1.72
C SER A 627 26.71 8.10 -2.57
N CYS A 628 25.84 8.44 -3.52
CA CYS A 628 25.19 7.46 -4.38
C CYS A 628 26.14 7.02 -5.52
N PRO A 629 26.44 5.71 -5.66
CA PRO A 629 27.33 5.21 -6.71
C PRO A 629 26.83 5.54 -8.13
N VAL A 630 27.76 5.57 -9.08
CA VAL A 630 27.52 5.99 -10.47
C VAL A 630 27.03 4.84 -11.37
N ASP A 631 27.04 3.60 -10.88
CA ASP A 631 26.79 2.37 -11.65
C ASP A 631 25.39 2.31 -12.33
N ASP A 632 24.45 3.15 -11.91
CA ASP A 632 23.13 3.29 -12.53
C ASP A 632 23.18 4.19 -13.78
N GLN A 633 23.28 3.58 -14.97
CA GLN A 633 23.47 4.20 -16.29
C GLN A 633 22.33 5.12 -16.80
N THR A 634 21.39 5.58 -15.97
CA THR A 634 20.36 6.55 -16.39
C THR A 634 20.60 7.90 -15.71
N SER A 635 21.16 8.86 -16.46
CA SER A 635 21.51 10.20 -15.97
C SER A 635 20.30 11.09 -15.62
N THR A 636 19.09 10.66 -15.96
CA THR A 636 17.85 11.46 -15.87
C THR A 636 16.78 10.86 -14.95
N SER A 637 16.88 9.58 -14.57
CA SER A 637 15.92 8.94 -13.67
C SER A 637 16.45 8.89 -12.24
N VAL A 638 15.56 8.94 -11.24
CA VAL A 638 15.96 8.78 -9.84
C VAL A 638 16.55 7.38 -9.68
N PRO A 639 17.84 7.26 -9.27
CA PRO A 639 18.48 5.96 -9.06
C PRO A 639 17.64 5.06 -8.15
N PRO A 640 17.51 3.74 -8.42
CA PRO A 640 16.72 2.83 -7.60
C PRO A 640 16.98 2.95 -6.10
N ARG A 641 18.26 3.08 -5.69
CA ARG A 641 18.65 3.29 -4.29
C ARG A 641 18.16 4.61 -3.69
N LEU A 642 18.00 5.66 -4.49
CA LEU A 642 17.45 6.95 -4.04
C LEU A 642 15.92 6.97 -3.99
N ARG A 643 15.23 6.02 -4.64
CA ARG A 643 13.75 5.94 -4.61
C ARG A 643 13.20 5.69 -3.21
N GLN A 644 13.93 4.96 -2.36
CA GLN A 644 13.54 4.75 -0.96
C GLN A 644 13.51 6.05 -0.12
N PHE A 645 14.17 7.11 -0.60
CA PHE A 645 14.21 8.44 0.04
C PHE A 645 13.33 9.47 -0.71
N GLN A 646 12.40 9.02 -1.56
CA GLN A 646 11.53 9.92 -2.30
C GLN A 646 10.62 10.75 -1.37
N CYS A 647 10.22 10.21 -0.21
CA CYS A 647 9.47 10.96 0.80
C CYS A 647 10.26 12.16 1.35
N VAL A 648 11.55 11.98 1.63
CA VAL A 648 12.47 13.03 2.08
C VAL A 648 12.55 14.15 1.05
N ARG A 649 12.76 13.80 -0.23
CA ARG A 649 12.79 14.78 -1.32
C ARG A 649 11.45 15.51 -1.48
N ARG A 650 10.33 14.78 -1.42
CA ARG A 650 8.99 15.37 -1.56
C ARG A 650 8.71 16.40 -0.47
N LEU A 651 9.03 16.08 0.79
CA LEU A 651 8.88 17.01 1.90
C LEU A 651 9.83 18.21 1.76
N LEU A 652 11.10 17.98 1.40
CA LEU A 652 12.07 19.04 1.16
C LEU A 652 11.58 20.04 0.10
N MET A 653 11.13 19.54 -1.05
CA MET A 653 10.61 20.39 -2.12
C MET A 653 9.33 21.12 -1.69
N GLN A 654 8.48 20.50 -0.86
CA GLN A 654 7.30 21.14 -0.31
C GLN A 654 7.64 22.30 0.63
N PHE A 655 8.68 22.15 1.47
CA PHE A 655 9.20 23.24 2.29
C PHE A 655 9.84 24.34 1.47
N TYR A 656 10.58 23.99 0.42
CA TYR A 656 11.09 24.99 -0.51
C TYR A 656 9.96 25.75 -1.23
N ASP A 657 8.92 25.05 -1.69
CA ASP A 657 7.73 25.68 -2.30
C ASP A 657 6.99 26.59 -1.31
N LEU A 658 6.95 26.24 -0.03
CA LEU A 658 6.43 27.10 1.05
C LEU A 658 7.27 28.37 1.22
N ASP A 659 8.60 28.25 1.27
CA ASP A 659 9.52 29.39 1.44
C ASP A 659 9.50 30.34 0.22
N VAL A 660 9.34 29.78 -0.98
CA VAL A 660 9.18 30.57 -2.22
C VAL A 660 7.91 31.42 -2.20
N ARG A 661 6.83 30.96 -1.56
CA ARG A 661 5.60 31.75 -1.37
C ARG A 661 5.78 32.82 -0.31
N ARG A 662 6.26 32.41 0.86
CA ARG A 662 6.48 33.30 2.01
C ARG A 662 7.80 32.94 2.65
N GLN A 663 8.76 33.84 2.47
CA GLN A 663 10.10 33.64 2.98
C GLN A 663 10.10 33.54 4.51
N TYR A 664 10.55 32.40 5.02
CA TYR A 664 10.72 32.12 6.45
C TYR A 664 12.13 31.62 6.78
N GLN A 665 12.88 31.18 5.77
CA GLN A 665 14.25 30.71 5.88
C GLN A 665 15.24 31.71 5.27
N ASN A 666 16.49 31.67 5.72
CA ASN A 666 17.56 32.42 5.08
C ASN A 666 17.84 31.83 3.67
N PRO A 667 17.84 32.63 2.58
CA PRO A 667 18.09 32.14 1.23
C PRO A 667 19.44 31.41 1.09
N ALA A 668 20.44 31.78 1.90
CA ALA A 668 21.73 31.10 1.95
C ALA A 668 21.64 29.65 2.43
N THR A 669 20.60 29.28 3.20
CA THR A 669 20.40 27.91 3.68
C THR A 669 19.98 26.94 2.58
N TRP A 670 19.27 27.45 1.57
CA TRP A 670 18.85 26.65 0.42
C TRP A 670 20.00 26.42 -0.56
N ILE A 671 20.80 27.46 -0.80
CA ILE A 671 21.90 27.44 -1.76
C ILE A 671 23.11 26.73 -1.15
N LEU A 672 23.41 25.53 -1.64
CA LEU A 672 24.58 24.75 -1.23
C LEU A 672 25.75 24.85 -2.22
N ILE A 673 25.57 25.52 -3.36
CA ILE A 673 26.62 25.79 -4.34
C ILE A 673 26.86 27.30 -4.33
N THR A 674 27.82 27.75 -3.53
CA THR A 674 28.07 29.18 -3.27
C THR A 674 29.51 29.58 -3.58
N ASP A 675 29.73 30.86 -3.85
CA ASP A 675 31.08 31.42 -3.89
C ASP A 675 31.72 31.33 -2.49
N SER A 676 32.96 30.84 -2.46
CA SER A 676 33.68 30.32 -1.30
C SER A 676 34.10 31.37 -0.24
N THR A 677 33.44 32.53 -0.16
CA THR A 677 33.82 33.67 0.69
C THR A 677 32.86 33.98 1.84
N ARG A 678 31.71 33.29 1.94
CA ARG A 678 30.78 33.47 3.07
C ARG A 678 30.80 32.27 4.03
N PRO A 679 31.25 32.43 5.28
CA PRO A 679 31.05 31.40 6.30
C PRO A 679 29.55 31.31 6.64
N PHE A 680 29.02 30.09 6.68
CA PHE A 680 27.66 29.81 7.16
C PHE A 680 27.58 30.18 8.65
N ALA A 681 26.92 31.28 8.99
CA ALA A 681 26.93 31.83 10.35
C ALA A 681 25.96 31.13 11.34
N SER A 682 25.25 30.06 10.93
CA SER A 682 24.19 29.45 11.75
C SER A 682 24.33 27.94 12.01
N LEU A 683 25.41 27.28 11.57
CA LEU A 683 25.65 25.86 11.84
C LEU A 683 26.86 25.67 12.80
N PRO A 684 26.80 24.71 13.73
CA PRO A 684 27.95 24.36 14.57
C PRO A 684 29.18 24.06 13.71
N GLN A 685 30.32 24.68 14.05
CA GLN A 685 31.58 24.63 13.30
C GLN A 685 32.09 23.20 13.00
N GLN A 686 31.57 22.16 13.65
CA GLN A 686 31.94 20.76 13.41
C GLN A 686 31.32 20.17 12.12
N ILE A 687 30.21 20.74 11.61
CA ILE A 687 29.46 20.22 10.45
C ILE A 687 30.01 20.78 9.11
N THR A 688 30.65 21.93 9.15
CA THR A 688 31.11 22.72 7.99
C THR A 688 32.38 22.22 7.26
N PHE A 689 33.13 21.27 7.82
CA PHE A 689 34.55 21.13 7.43
C PHE A 689 34.94 20.10 6.36
N ARG A 690 34.03 19.33 5.75
CA ARG A 690 34.46 18.23 4.85
C ARG A 690 33.82 18.10 3.45
N PHE A 691 32.91 18.98 3.07
CA PHE A 691 32.56 19.17 1.66
C PHE A 691 32.58 20.67 1.37
N ARG A 692 33.61 21.16 0.67
CA ARG A 692 33.53 22.53 0.13
C ARG A 692 32.40 22.53 -0.90
N PRO A 693 31.40 23.41 -0.78
CA PRO A 693 30.52 23.68 -1.90
C PRO A 693 31.40 24.06 -3.10
N SER A 694 31.28 23.35 -4.22
CA SER A 694 32.00 23.74 -5.44
C SER A 694 31.55 25.14 -5.82
N GLN A 695 32.47 26.01 -6.22
CA GLN A 695 32.08 27.30 -6.78
C GLN A 695 31.10 27.08 -7.94
N PRO A 696 30.12 27.98 -8.17
CA PRO A 696 29.18 27.87 -9.29
C PRO A 696 29.89 27.61 -10.63
N SER A 697 31.03 28.25 -10.88
CA SER A 697 31.88 28.03 -12.05
C SER A 697 32.41 26.58 -12.18
N GLN A 698 32.85 25.98 -11.07
CA GLN A 698 33.30 24.58 -11.03
C GLN A 698 32.13 23.62 -11.23
N PHE A 699 30.96 23.93 -10.66
CA PHE A 699 29.75 23.14 -10.88
C PHE A 699 29.33 23.16 -12.35
N LEU A 700 29.33 24.33 -12.99
CA LEU A 700 29.10 24.48 -14.43
C LEU A 700 30.09 23.64 -15.25
N ALA A 701 31.38 23.68 -14.93
CA ALA A 701 32.39 22.86 -15.60
C ALA A 701 32.10 21.36 -15.46
N ARG A 702 31.68 20.90 -14.28
CA ARG A 702 31.28 19.49 -14.06
C ARG A 702 30.05 19.10 -14.88
N ILE A 703 29.05 19.98 -14.99
CA ILE A 703 27.87 19.74 -15.84
C ILE A 703 28.26 19.65 -17.32
N ARG A 704 29.12 20.55 -17.80
CA ARG A 704 29.65 20.54 -19.17
C ARG A 704 30.46 19.28 -19.47
N ASN A 705 31.21 18.78 -18.48
CA ASN A 705 31.94 17.51 -18.54
C ASN A 705 31.06 16.26 -18.34
N ASN A 706 29.73 16.42 -18.31
CA ASN A 706 28.76 15.32 -18.21
C ASN A 706 28.88 14.51 -16.89
N ASP A 707 29.25 15.16 -15.78
CA ASP A 707 29.33 14.52 -14.47
C ASP A 707 27.94 14.04 -14.00
N PRO A 708 27.76 12.73 -13.75
CA PRO A 708 26.47 12.16 -13.35
C PRO A 708 25.98 12.66 -11.99
N ILE A 709 26.88 12.94 -11.04
CA ILE A 709 26.50 13.45 -9.71
C ILE A 709 26.01 14.90 -9.83
N ALA A 710 26.71 15.73 -10.59
CA ALA A 710 26.30 17.11 -10.83
C ALA A 710 24.92 17.18 -11.53
N LYS A 711 24.67 16.31 -12.52
CA LYS A 711 23.36 16.18 -13.17
C LYS A 711 22.27 15.73 -12.20
N ARG A 712 22.56 14.77 -11.31
CA ARG A 712 21.62 14.36 -10.25
C ARG A 712 21.28 15.52 -9.33
N VAL A 713 22.26 16.32 -8.89
CA VAL A 713 22.00 17.52 -8.07
C VAL A 713 21.10 18.51 -8.83
N LEU A 714 21.42 18.80 -10.10
CA LEU A 714 20.63 19.72 -10.94
C LEU A 714 19.16 19.31 -11.06
N TYR A 715 18.87 18.02 -11.28
CA TYR A 715 17.50 17.56 -11.50
C TYR A 715 16.74 17.20 -10.22
N LEU A 716 17.44 16.79 -9.16
CA LEU A 716 16.81 16.34 -7.92
C LEU A 716 16.73 17.42 -6.85
N MET A 717 17.68 18.36 -6.83
CA MET A 717 17.80 19.47 -5.87
C MET A 717 18.19 20.81 -6.54
N PRO A 718 17.44 21.29 -7.55
CA PRO A 718 17.81 22.49 -8.28
C PRO A 718 17.90 23.75 -7.41
N HIS A 719 17.12 23.83 -6.32
CA HIS A 719 17.13 24.96 -5.40
C HIS A 719 18.47 25.17 -4.69
N THR A 720 19.35 24.16 -4.69
CA THR A 720 20.71 24.26 -4.15
C THR A 720 21.67 25.05 -5.04
N ILE A 721 21.28 25.30 -6.29
CA ILE A 721 22.07 26.00 -7.29
C ILE A 721 21.50 27.41 -7.47
N PRO A 722 22.35 28.46 -7.48
CA PRO A 722 21.92 29.82 -7.78
C PRO A 722 21.15 29.92 -9.11
N PHE A 723 20.14 30.79 -9.15
CA PHE A 723 19.33 31.01 -10.35
C PHE A 723 20.15 31.39 -11.60
N PRO A 724 21.13 32.31 -11.55
CA PRO A 724 21.93 32.66 -12.73
C PRO A 724 22.66 31.45 -13.32
N THR A 725 23.27 30.63 -12.45
CA THR A 725 23.95 29.40 -12.85
C THR A 725 23.01 28.39 -13.52
N ARG A 726 21.77 28.26 -13.02
CA ARG A 726 20.77 27.39 -13.66
C ARG A 726 20.31 27.94 -15.03
N LEU A 727 20.21 29.26 -15.16
CA LEU A 727 19.89 29.91 -16.43
C LEU A 727 20.99 29.70 -17.47
N ASP A 728 22.26 29.76 -17.08
CA ASP A 728 23.39 29.46 -17.96
C ASP A 728 23.36 27.99 -18.41
N ILE A 729 23.11 27.05 -17.49
CA ILE A 729 22.95 25.63 -17.84
C ILE A 729 21.80 25.44 -18.83
N PHE A 730 20.67 26.12 -18.62
CA PHE A 730 19.53 26.08 -19.53
C PHE A 730 19.88 26.57 -20.94
N ARG A 731 20.61 27.67 -21.04
CA ARG A 731 21.10 28.23 -22.31
C ARG A 731 22.09 27.31 -23.00
N ASP A 732 23.05 26.75 -22.26
CA ASP A 732 24.02 25.77 -22.77
C ASP A 732 23.32 24.52 -23.35
N MET A 733 22.25 24.04 -22.68
CA MET A 733 21.46 22.91 -23.15
C MET A 733 20.73 23.21 -24.48
N ILE A 734 20.12 24.40 -24.61
CA ILE A 734 19.48 24.84 -25.85
C ILE A 734 20.52 25.00 -26.97
N ALA A 735 21.65 25.65 -26.68
CA ALA A 735 22.72 25.87 -27.66
C ALA A 735 23.31 24.54 -28.17
N SER A 736 23.52 23.57 -27.29
CA SER A 736 23.97 22.22 -27.66
C SER A 736 22.93 21.47 -28.52
N GLU A 737 21.64 21.67 -28.30
CA GLU A 737 20.62 21.04 -29.15
C GLU A 737 20.59 21.69 -30.55
N ARG A 738 20.71 23.02 -30.62
CA ARG A 738 20.78 23.77 -31.89
C ARG A 738 21.95 23.37 -32.79
N THR A 739 23.11 23.06 -32.22
CA THR A 739 24.27 22.61 -33.00
C THR A 739 24.13 21.17 -33.50
N SER A 740 23.37 20.33 -32.77
CA SER A 740 23.15 18.94 -33.12
C SER A 740 22.00 18.72 -34.14
N ALA A 741 21.05 19.64 -34.23
CA ALA A 741 19.87 19.50 -35.08
C ALA A 741 20.13 19.96 -36.54
N PRO A 742 19.64 19.23 -37.56
CA PRO A 742 19.74 19.67 -38.94
C PRO A 742 18.90 20.94 -39.17
N ARG A 743 19.55 22.02 -39.62
CA ARG A 743 18.88 23.31 -39.92
C ARG A 743 17.86 23.13 -41.05
N ARG A 744 16.59 22.98 -40.69
CA ARG A 744 15.47 23.07 -41.63
C ARG A 744 14.79 24.41 -41.47
N GLN A 745 14.81 25.20 -42.53
CA GLN A 745 14.09 26.47 -42.58
C GLN A 745 12.62 26.20 -42.91
N SER A 746 11.72 26.72 -42.09
CA SER A 746 10.28 26.66 -42.31
C SER A 746 9.77 28.06 -42.63
N LEU A 747 9.37 28.31 -43.88
CA LEU A 747 8.68 29.55 -44.24
C LEU A 747 7.17 29.36 -43.97
N ILE A 748 6.56 30.31 -43.26
CA ILE A 748 5.11 30.43 -43.08
C ILE A 748 4.62 31.77 -43.61
N LYS A 749 3.44 31.74 -44.24
CA LYS A 749 2.74 32.94 -44.74
C LYS A 749 1.54 33.18 -43.85
N VAL A 750 1.42 34.38 -43.30
CA VAL A 750 0.41 34.70 -42.28
C VAL A 750 -0.23 36.05 -42.58
N ARG A 751 -1.56 36.13 -42.51
CA ARG A 751 -2.28 37.40 -42.57
C ARG A 751 -2.42 38.00 -41.17
N ARG A 752 -2.20 39.32 -41.04
CA ARG A 752 -2.26 40.02 -39.74
C ARG A 752 -3.61 39.89 -39.01
N GLN A 753 -4.71 39.72 -39.75
CA GLN A 753 -6.05 39.55 -39.18
C GLN A 753 -6.40 38.10 -38.81
N TYR A 754 -5.64 37.11 -39.32
CA TYR A 754 -5.92 35.66 -39.17
C TYR A 754 -4.71 34.93 -38.58
N LEU A 755 -4.05 35.54 -37.58
CA LEU A 755 -2.82 35.03 -36.99
C LEU A 755 -2.99 33.63 -36.40
N MET A 756 -4.13 33.38 -35.74
CA MET A 756 -4.40 32.11 -35.07
C MET A 756 -4.65 31.00 -36.10
N GLU A 757 -5.52 31.25 -37.08
CA GLU A 757 -5.93 30.27 -38.09
C GLU A 757 -4.77 29.93 -39.03
N ASP A 758 -4.13 30.94 -39.63
CA ASP A 758 -3.03 30.76 -40.57
C ASP A 758 -1.81 30.15 -39.86
N GLY A 759 -1.54 30.59 -38.63
CA GLY A 759 -0.48 30.08 -37.78
C GLY A 759 -0.70 28.62 -37.39
N TYR A 760 -1.92 28.29 -36.92
CA TYR A 760 -2.31 26.93 -36.55
C TYR A 760 -2.21 25.98 -37.74
N GLN A 761 -2.85 26.30 -38.88
CA GLN A 761 -2.82 25.46 -40.07
C GLN A 761 -1.40 25.22 -40.59
N SER A 762 -0.55 26.24 -40.58
CA SER A 762 0.82 26.16 -41.11
C SER A 762 1.80 25.38 -40.24
N LEU A 763 1.57 25.35 -38.92
CA LEU A 763 2.54 24.85 -37.94
C LEU A 763 2.08 23.60 -37.17
N VAL A 764 0.77 23.32 -37.07
CA VAL A 764 0.26 22.23 -36.21
C VAL A 764 0.75 20.85 -36.67
N GLN A 765 0.77 20.60 -37.98
CA GLN A 765 1.21 19.32 -38.58
C GLN A 765 2.73 19.16 -38.61
N ARG A 766 3.49 20.20 -38.27
CA ARG A 766 4.95 20.15 -38.30
C ARG A 766 5.48 19.39 -37.09
N GLY A 767 6.41 18.46 -37.36
CA GLY A 767 7.10 17.68 -36.32
C GLY A 767 8.10 18.51 -35.52
N LYS A 768 8.62 17.93 -34.43
CA LYS A 768 9.60 18.55 -33.52
C LYS A 768 10.81 19.22 -34.23
N PRO A 769 11.46 18.60 -35.25
CA PRO A 769 12.61 19.22 -35.91
C PRO A 769 12.28 20.52 -36.65
N ALA A 770 11.06 20.66 -37.17
CA ALA A 770 10.65 21.87 -37.90
C ALA A 770 10.33 23.02 -36.94
N TRP A 771 9.84 22.71 -35.73
CA TRP A 771 9.65 23.69 -34.67
C TRP A 771 10.97 24.12 -34.02
N GLN A 772 11.95 23.21 -33.91
CA GLN A 772 13.27 23.53 -33.38
C GLN A 772 14.16 24.28 -34.38
N GLY A 773 13.91 24.12 -35.68
CA GLY A 773 14.59 24.87 -36.74
C GLY A 773 14.15 26.33 -36.85
N ASP A 774 14.75 27.04 -37.81
CA ASP A 774 14.46 28.45 -38.09
C ASP A 774 13.09 28.59 -38.76
N ILE A 775 12.15 29.27 -38.10
CA ILE A 775 10.84 29.60 -38.65
C ILE A 775 10.88 31.03 -39.18
N ARG A 776 10.76 31.19 -40.51
CA ARG A 776 10.64 32.49 -41.16
C ARG A 776 9.17 32.82 -41.38
N VAL A 777 8.80 34.07 -41.12
CA VAL A 777 7.43 34.55 -41.28
C VAL A 777 7.40 35.61 -42.36
N SER A 778 6.51 35.42 -43.35
CA SER A 778 6.16 36.45 -44.32
C SER A 778 4.73 36.89 -44.07
N PHE A 779 4.55 38.16 -43.73
CA PHE A 779 3.22 38.75 -43.61
C PHE A 779 2.67 39.02 -45.01
N VAL A 780 1.43 38.58 -45.24
CA VAL A 780 0.72 38.80 -46.50
C VAL A 780 -0.48 39.70 -46.27
N ASN A 781 -0.69 40.65 -47.19
CA ASN A 781 -1.86 41.53 -47.16
C ASN A 781 -3.12 40.79 -47.65
N GLU A 782 -4.27 41.49 -47.66
CA GLU A 782 -5.57 40.92 -48.08
C GLU A 782 -5.58 40.43 -49.55
N LEU A 783 -4.66 40.93 -50.37
CA LEU A 783 -4.48 40.54 -51.78
C LEU A 783 -3.43 39.43 -51.96
N GLY A 784 -2.87 38.88 -50.88
CA GLY A 784 -1.88 37.81 -50.89
C GLY A 784 -0.45 38.26 -51.28
N ALA A 785 -0.21 39.57 -51.42
CA ALA A 785 1.11 40.11 -51.69
C ALA A 785 1.93 40.19 -50.38
N GLU A 786 3.22 39.87 -50.49
CA GLU A 786 4.16 39.89 -49.35
C GLU A 786 4.44 41.33 -48.92
N GLU A 787 4.30 41.60 -47.61
CA GLU A 787 4.70 42.86 -47.01
C GLU A 787 6.23 42.98 -47.04
N ALA A 788 6.75 44.14 -47.46
CA ALA A 788 8.19 44.38 -47.52
C ALA A 788 8.80 44.38 -46.09
N GLY A 789 9.52 43.30 -45.75
CA GLY A 789 10.28 43.15 -44.51
C GLY A 789 11.70 42.65 -44.80
N ILE A 790 12.69 43.23 -44.12
CA ILE A 790 14.07 42.74 -44.14
C ILE A 790 14.13 41.57 -43.14
N ASP A 791 14.60 40.40 -43.60
CA ASP A 791 14.47 39.14 -42.89
C ASP A 791 15.72 38.79 -42.07
N GLN A 792 15.85 39.37 -40.87
CA GLN A 792 16.71 38.83 -39.78
C GLN A 792 15.93 38.59 -38.47
N GLY A 793 14.74 37.99 -38.54
CA GLY A 793 14.02 37.47 -37.37
C GLY A 793 12.99 38.42 -36.72
N GLY A 794 12.94 39.68 -37.14
CA GLY A 794 11.90 40.64 -36.74
C GLY A 794 10.46 40.15 -36.98
N PRO A 795 10.09 39.71 -38.21
CA PRO A 795 8.74 39.25 -38.52
C PRO A 795 8.29 38.04 -37.70
N PHE A 796 9.21 37.12 -37.41
CA PHE A 796 8.94 35.95 -36.57
C PHE A 796 8.63 36.35 -35.12
N LYS A 797 9.45 37.24 -34.54
CA LYS A 797 9.24 37.76 -33.19
C LYS A 797 7.91 38.51 -33.09
N GLU A 798 7.57 39.29 -34.10
CA GLU A 798 6.28 39.99 -34.19
C GLU A 798 5.11 39.01 -34.22
N PHE A 799 5.16 38.00 -35.09
CA PHE A 799 4.12 36.97 -35.20
C PHE A 799 3.87 36.23 -33.88
N ILE A 800 4.92 35.67 -33.26
CA ILE A 800 4.80 34.96 -31.98
C ILE A 800 4.24 35.90 -30.91
N SER A 801 4.69 37.15 -30.90
CA SER A 801 4.26 38.13 -29.92
C SER A 801 2.77 38.45 -30.02
N GLN A 802 2.27 38.72 -31.23
CA GLN A 802 0.85 39.03 -31.46
C GLN A 802 -0.04 37.81 -31.27
N LEU A 803 0.40 36.63 -31.72
CA LEU A 803 -0.32 35.37 -31.55
C LEU A 803 -0.54 35.05 -30.06
N ILE A 804 0.51 35.19 -29.24
CA ILE A 804 0.39 34.97 -27.80
C ILE A 804 -0.53 36.02 -27.16
N ALA A 805 -0.41 37.30 -27.53
CA ALA A 805 -1.27 38.35 -26.99
C ALA A 805 -2.76 38.13 -27.32
N LEU A 806 -3.05 37.66 -28.53
CA LEU A 806 -4.40 37.29 -28.96
C LEU A 806 -4.93 36.10 -28.14
N ALA A 807 -4.19 34.99 -28.11
CA ALA A 807 -4.67 33.74 -27.53
C ALA A 807 -4.74 33.77 -26.00
N PHE A 808 -3.88 34.55 -25.34
CA PHE A 808 -3.88 34.70 -23.88
C PHE A 808 -4.83 35.81 -23.39
N SER A 809 -5.42 36.59 -24.31
CA SER A 809 -6.48 37.53 -23.95
C SER A 809 -7.69 36.75 -23.41
N PRO A 810 -8.23 37.11 -22.23
CA PRO A 810 -9.46 36.50 -21.71
C PRO A 810 -10.65 36.59 -22.67
N ALA A 811 -10.68 37.62 -23.54
CA ALA A 811 -11.71 37.78 -24.55
C ALA A 811 -11.69 36.70 -25.64
N PHE A 812 -10.53 36.06 -25.89
CA PHE A 812 -10.42 34.94 -26.82
C PHE A 812 -11.01 33.64 -26.24
N GLY A 813 -11.14 33.52 -24.92
CA GLY A 813 -11.80 32.38 -24.27
C GLY A 813 -10.96 31.11 -24.08
N LEU A 814 -9.68 31.10 -24.49
CA LEU A 814 -8.76 30.01 -24.13
C LEU A 814 -8.19 30.16 -22.72
N PHE A 815 -7.83 31.38 -22.33
CA PHE A 815 -7.33 31.68 -20.98
C PHE A 815 -8.34 32.55 -20.23
N SER A 816 -8.30 32.50 -18.91
CA SER A 816 -9.07 33.37 -18.02
C SER A 816 -8.10 34.04 -17.05
N ALA A 817 -8.51 35.20 -16.53
CA ALA A 817 -7.74 35.97 -15.58
C ALA A 817 -8.29 35.76 -14.16
N THR A 818 -7.41 35.72 -13.15
CA THR A 818 -7.83 35.69 -11.75
C THR A 818 -8.54 36.99 -11.37
N SER A 819 -9.49 36.91 -10.44
CA SER A 819 -10.36 38.05 -10.08
C SER A 819 -9.62 39.21 -9.41
N THR A 820 -8.49 38.94 -8.75
CA THR A 820 -7.73 39.92 -7.96
C THR A 820 -6.54 40.50 -8.72
N GLU A 821 -5.68 39.65 -9.26
CA GLU A 821 -4.37 40.03 -9.79
C GLU A 821 -4.28 39.94 -11.32
N ASN A 822 -5.39 39.63 -12.01
CA ASN A 822 -5.47 39.43 -13.45
C ASN A 822 -4.43 38.41 -14.00
N LEU A 823 -4.08 37.41 -13.19
CA LEU A 823 -3.13 36.38 -13.58
C LEU A 823 -3.79 35.32 -14.48
N LEU A 824 -3.07 34.88 -15.50
CA LEU A 824 -3.62 34.02 -16.54
C LEU A 824 -3.58 32.54 -16.15
N PHE A 825 -4.67 31.83 -16.41
CA PHE A 825 -4.78 30.38 -16.29
C PHE A 825 -5.72 29.81 -17.38
N PRO A 826 -5.65 28.49 -17.70
CA PRO A 826 -6.53 27.89 -18.70
C PRO A 826 -8.00 28.06 -18.35
N SER A 827 -8.80 28.51 -19.31
CA SER A 827 -10.23 28.74 -19.09
C SER A 827 -10.97 27.41 -18.90
N PRO A 828 -11.77 27.25 -17.83
CA PRO A 828 -12.70 26.12 -17.70
C PRO A 828 -13.72 26.08 -18.84
N THR A 829 -14.06 27.24 -19.40
CA THR A 829 -15.07 27.43 -20.45
C THR A 829 -14.50 27.41 -21.86
N SER A 830 -13.27 26.92 -22.03
CA SER A 830 -12.57 26.87 -23.33
C SER A 830 -13.29 26.03 -24.40
N TYR A 831 -14.23 25.18 -24.00
CA TYR A 831 -15.08 24.40 -24.90
C TYR A 831 -15.94 25.27 -25.82
N ILE A 832 -15.99 26.60 -25.62
CA ILE A 832 -16.53 27.56 -26.59
C ILE A 832 -15.92 27.40 -27.99
N HIS A 833 -14.68 26.92 -28.09
CA HIS A 833 -13.97 26.63 -29.34
C HIS A 833 -14.30 25.25 -29.93
N GLY A 834 -15.34 24.58 -29.44
CA GLY A 834 -15.75 23.25 -29.91
C GLY A 834 -14.78 22.15 -29.48
N SER A 835 -14.73 21.06 -30.25
CA SER A 835 -13.87 19.89 -29.99
C SER A 835 -12.37 20.21 -30.03
N ASP A 836 -11.99 21.28 -30.75
CA ASP A 836 -10.60 21.54 -31.12
C ASP A 836 -9.86 22.36 -30.05
N HIS A 837 -10.55 22.79 -28.98
CA HIS A 837 -9.97 23.63 -27.93
C HIS A 837 -8.71 23.02 -27.29
N LEU A 838 -8.67 21.69 -27.13
CA LEU A 838 -7.49 20.98 -26.62
C LEU A 838 -6.30 21.07 -27.58
N ASP A 839 -6.54 21.00 -28.89
CA ASP A 839 -5.49 21.15 -29.88
C ASP A 839 -4.99 22.59 -29.98
N LEU A 840 -5.86 23.59 -29.76
CA LEU A 840 -5.46 24.99 -29.60
C LEU A 840 -4.56 25.18 -28.36
N PHE A 841 -4.89 24.57 -27.21
CA PHE A 841 -3.99 24.60 -26.04
C PHE A 841 -2.65 23.95 -26.34
N ARG A 842 -2.64 22.79 -27.01
CA ARG A 842 -1.42 22.11 -27.43
C ARG A 842 -0.58 22.96 -28.37
N PHE A 843 -1.22 23.64 -29.32
CA PHE A 843 -0.56 24.58 -30.21
C PHE A 843 0.02 25.77 -29.46
N MET A 844 -0.76 26.40 -28.56
CA MET A 844 -0.27 27.52 -27.75
C MET A 844 0.87 27.11 -26.80
N GLY A 845 0.84 25.88 -26.29
CA GLY A 845 1.96 25.29 -25.57
C GLY A 845 3.23 25.22 -26.43
N LYS A 846 3.13 24.77 -27.69
CA LYS A 846 4.26 24.77 -28.64
C LYS A 846 4.76 26.18 -28.94
N VAL A 847 3.85 27.13 -29.14
CA VAL A 847 4.18 28.54 -29.43
C VAL A 847 4.94 29.16 -28.25
N LEU A 848 4.47 28.97 -27.01
CA LEU A 848 5.18 29.45 -25.82
C LEU A 848 6.52 28.73 -25.64
N GLY A 849 6.56 27.42 -25.87
CA GLY A 849 7.81 26.64 -25.82
C GLY A 849 8.82 27.11 -26.85
N LYS A 850 8.38 27.49 -28.05
CA LYS A 850 9.23 28.08 -29.08
C LYS A 850 9.70 29.47 -28.69
N ALA A 851 8.85 30.31 -28.08
CA ALA A 851 9.27 31.61 -27.58
C ALA A 851 10.41 31.48 -26.57
N VAL A 852 10.26 30.60 -25.58
CA VAL A 852 11.31 30.32 -24.58
C VAL A 852 12.55 29.68 -25.22
N TYR A 853 12.40 28.79 -26.20
CA TYR A 853 13.52 28.20 -26.94
C TYR A 853 14.33 29.23 -27.73
N GLU A 854 13.69 30.29 -28.20
CA GLU A 854 14.32 31.41 -28.93
C GLU A 854 14.78 32.55 -28.03
N GLY A 855 14.54 32.47 -26.71
CA GLY A 855 14.82 33.58 -25.80
C GLY A 855 13.92 34.80 -26.03
N ILE A 856 12.75 34.61 -26.65
CA ILE A 856 11.76 35.66 -26.86
C ILE A 856 10.92 35.81 -25.59
N LEU A 857 11.05 36.96 -24.94
CA LEU A 857 10.25 37.30 -23.77
C LEU A 857 8.78 37.54 -24.14
N VAL A 858 7.89 37.05 -23.29
CA VAL A 858 6.45 37.09 -23.47
C VAL A 858 5.81 37.90 -22.35
N ASP A 859 5.07 38.93 -22.75
CA ASP A 859 4.22 39.74 -21.87
C ASP A 859 2.95 38.97 -21.48
N ALA A 860 3.09 38.06 -20.52
CA ALA A 860 2.01 37.24 -19.97
C ALA A 860 2.34 36.87 -18.53
N GLN A 861 1.52 37.31 -17.58
CA GLN A 861 1.65 36.93 -16.17
C GLN A 861 0.75 35.74 -15.88
N PHE A 862 1.33 34.60 -15.52
CA PHE A 862 0.57 33.39 -15.24
C PHE A 862 0.31 33.24 -13.75
N ALA A 863 -0.81 32.61 -13.43
CA ALA A 863 -1.11 32.24 -12.05
C ALA A 863 -0.09 31.21 -11.53
N SER A 864 0.29 31.34 -10.25
CA SER A 864 1.34 30.54 -9.63
C SER A 864 1.00 29.04 -9.63
N PHE A 865 -0.28 28.69 -9.45
CA PHE A 865 -0.77 27.31 -9.52
C PHE A 865 -0.67 26.71 -10.93
N PHE A 866 -0.74 27.54 -11.97
CA PHE A 866 -0.59 27.09 -13.36
C PHE A 866 0.89 26.84 -13.68
N LEU A 867 1.78 27.75 -13.29
CA LEU A 867 3.23 27.56 -13.40
C LEU A 867 3.72 26.32 -12.63
N ALA A 868 3.19 26.10 -11.43
CA ALA A 868 3.49 24.91 -10.64
C ALA A 868 3.15 23.61 -11.41
N ARG A 869 2.05 23.58 -12.19
CA ARG A 869 1.70 22.41 -13.02
C ARG A 869 2.62 22.21 -14.18
N ILE A 870 3.03 23.27 -14.86
CA ILE A 870 3.99 23.19 -15.96
C ILE A 870 5.28 22.50 -15.47
N LEU A 871 5.69 22.81 -14.24
CA LEU A 871 6.83 22.20 -13.55
C LEU A 871 6.55 20.81 -12.94
N GLY A 872 5.30 20.37 -12.89
CA GLY A 872 4.89 19.14 -12.21
C GLY A 872 5.04 19.18 -10.68
N ARG A 873 4.93 20.37 -10.07
CA ARG A 873 4.92 20.58 -8.61
C ARG A 873 3.51 20.47 -8.04
N ASN A 874 3.41 20.34 -6.72
CA ASN A 874 2.11 20.29 -6.05
C ASN A 874 1.47 21.68 -6.03
N VAL A 875 0.14 21.71 -6.18
CA VAL A 875 -0.67 22.90 -5.95
C VAL A 875 -1.24 22.83 -4.52
N PHE A 876 -1.15 23.93 -3.79
CA PHE A 876 -1.55 24.04 -2.38
C PHE A 876 -2.93 24.69 -2.25
N LEU A 877 -3.59 24.47 -1.11
CA LEU A 877 -4.93 25.00 -0.82
C LEU A 877 -4.94 26.53 -0.84
N GLU A 878 -3.86 27.17 -0.41
CA GLU A 878 -3.73 28.64 -0.31
C GLU A 878 -3.77 29.29 -1.69
N GLN A 879 -3.35 28.57 -2.75
CA GLN A 879 -3.44 29.07 -4.12
C GLN A 879 -4.89 29.14 -4.63
N LEU A 880 -5.84 28.56 -3.89
CA LEU A 880 -7.27 28.80 -4.13
C LEU A 880 -7.63 30.26 -3.90
N GLN A 881 -6.97 30.96 -2.97
CA GLN A 881 -7.19 32.39 -2.74
C GLN A 881 -6.76 33.23 -3.95
N GLU A 882 -5.70 32.81 -4.64
CA GLU A 882 -5.24 33.44 -5.89
C GLU A 882 -6.21 33.18 -7.05
N LEU A 883 -6.83 31.98 -7.10
CA LEU A 883 -7.83 31.64 -8.12
C LEU A 883 -9.16 32.36 -7.89
N ASP A 884 -9.72 32.23 -6.68
CA ASP A 884 -11.02 32.73 -6.29
C ASP A 884 -11.08 32.99 -4.77
N THR A 885 -11.08 34.27 -4.41
CA THR A 885 -11.08 34.72 -3.01
C THR A 885 -12.33 34.32 -2.25
N ASP A 886 -13.48 34.23 -2.92
CA ASP A 886 -14.76 34.00 -2.25
C ASP A 886 -14.99 32.52 -1.99
N VAL A 887 -14.61 31.65 -2.94
CA VAL A 887 -14.57 30.21 -2.70
C VAL A 887 -13.60 29.87 -1.57
N SER A 888 -12.43 30.51 -1.54
CA SER A 888 -11.46 30.34 -0.44
C SER A 888 -12.04 30.70 0.93
N LYS A 889 -12.73 31.86 1.04
CA LYS A 889 -13.42 32.28 2.27
C LYS A 889 -14.52 31.29 2.68
N ASN A 890 -15.33 30.82 1.73
CA ASN A 890 -16.43 29.89 1.99
C ASN A 890 -15.90 28.53 2.51
N LEU A 891 -14.83 28.00 1.92
CA LEU A 891 -14.20 26.78 2.43
C LEU A 891 -13.52 26.99 3.79
N GLY A 892 -12.92 28.17 4.00
CA GLY A 892 -12.40 28.57 5.31
C GLY A 892 -13.48 28.64 6.38
N PHE A 893 -14.69 29.08 6.03
CA PHE A 893 -15.86 29.06 6.91
C PHE A 893 -16.27 27.63 7.27
N VAL A 894 -16.42 26.73 6.28
CA VAL A 894 -16.76 25.31 6.53
C VAL A 894 -15.72 24.64 7.42
N LYS A 895 -14.43 24.95 7.24
CA LYS A 895 -13.32 24.41 8.05
C LYS A 895 -13.40 24.84 9.52
N ARG A 896 -13.85 26.07 9.78
CA ARG A 896 -13.88 26.72 11.12
C ARG A 896 -15.28 26.79 11.72
N TYR A 897 -16.26 26.13 11.12
CA TYR A 897 -17.64 26.15 11.60
C TYR A 897 -17.73 25.43 12.96
N ASP A 898 -18.26 26.14 13.95
CA ASP A 898 -18.38 25.66 15.33
C ASP A 898 -19.67 24.84 15.57
N GLY A 899 -20.65 24.92 14.65
CA GLY A 899 -21.91 24.17 14.70
C GLY A 899 -21.84 22.78 14.04
N ASP A 900 -23.01 22.18 13.79
CA ASP A 900 -23.09 20.93 13.03
C ASP A 900 -22.98 21.22 11.52
N VAL A 901 -21.91 20.73 10.88
CA VAL A 901 -21.69 20.98 9.44
C VAL A 901 -22.80 20.39 8.58
N GLU A 902 -23.55 19.39 9.08
CA GLU A 902 -24.72 18.85 8.40
C GLU A 902 -25.81 19.91 8.15
N ASP A 903 -25.90 20.95 8.98
CA ASP A 903 -26.83 22.08 8.81
C ASP A 903 -26.60 22.84 7.50
N LEU A 904 -25.36 22.81 6.97
CA LEU A 904 -25.01 23.47 5.71
C LEU A 904 -25.52 22.72 4.48
N CYS A 905 -26.07 21.50 4.66
CA CYS A 905 -26.64 20.66 3.60
C CYS A 905 -25.68 20.44 2.40
N LEU A 906 -24.38 20.39 2.68
CA LEU A 906 -23.35 20.15 1.67
C LEU A 906 -23.24 18.66 1.35
N THR A 907 -22.97 18.35 0.08
CA THR A 907 -22.65 16.99 -0.38
C THR A 907 -21.28 16.99 -1.05
N PHE A 908 -20.67 15.83 -1.26
CA PHE A 908 -19.43 15.71 -2.03
C PHE A 908 -19.69 15.83 -3.54
N SER A 909 -20.32 16.92 -3.97
CA SER A 909 -20.58 17.25 -5.36
C SER A 909 -20.40 18.76 -5.61
N ALA A 910 -20.10 19.13 -6.84
CA ALA A 910 -19.89 20.52 -7.24
C ALA A 910 -20.67 20.83 -8.52
N ASP A 911 -21.36 21.96 -8.55
CA ASP A 911 -22.09 22.43 -9.73
C ASP A 911 -21.15 23.23 -10.64
N MET A 912 -21.16 22.91 -11.94
CA MET A 912 -20.52 23.71 -12.98
C MET A 912 -21.58 24.37 -13.86
N ASP A 913 -21.43 25.67 -14.08
CA ASP A 913 -22.23 26.41 -15.06
C ASP A 913 -21.63 26.23 -16.48
N PHE A 914 -22.37 25.58 -17.36
CA PHE A 914 -22.05 25.41 -18.79
C PHE A 914 -23.04 26.22 -19.63
N PHE A 915 -22.71 27.46 -20.02
CA PHE A 915 -23.57 28.30 -20.86
C PHE A 915 -25.06 28.32 -20.44
N ASN A 916 -25.35 28.52 -19.15
CA ASN A 916 -26.67 28.47 -18.50
C ASN A 916 -27.26 27.05 -18.24
N GLU A 917 -26.51 25.98 -18.48
CA GLU A 917 -26.84 24.62 -18.05
C GLU A 917 -26.00 24.23 -16.83
N LYS A 918 -26.65 23.88 -15.71
CA LYS A 918 -25.94 23.44 -14.49
C LYS A 918 -25.66 21.95 -14.55
N LYS A 919 -24.38 21.59 -14.58
CA LYS A 919 -23.94 20.19 -14.51
C LYS A 919 -23.27 19.92 -13.17
N THR A 920 -23.90 19.09 -12.35
CA THR A 920 -23.31 18.62 -11.10
C THR A 920 -22.25 17.57 -11.39
N VAL A 921 -21.10 17.62 -10.73
CA VAL A 921 -20.03 16.62 -10.82
C VAL A 921 -19.76 16.05 -9.44
N ASP A 922 -19.61 14.73 -9.35
CA ASP A 922 -19.29 14.04 -8.09
C ASP A 922 -17.81 14.24 -7.77
N LEU A 923 -17.51 14.79 -6.60
CA LEU A 923 -16.15 15.03 -6.12
C LEU A 923 -15.45 13.73 -5.68
N LYS A 924 -16.23 12.74 -5.26
CA LYS A 924 -15.76 11.37 -4.95
C LYS A 924 -16.78 10.35 -5.42
N TYR A 925 -16.42 9.06 -5.39
CA TYR A 925 -17.32 8.00 -5.79
C TYR A 925 -18.66 8.09 -5.04
N ASN A 926 -19.76 8.24 -5.79
CA ASN A 926 -21.12 8.42 -5.27
C ASN A 926 -21.28 9.67 -4.36
N GLY A 927 -20.51 10.72 -4.62
CA GLY A 927 -20.37 11.88 -3.73
C GLY A 927 -21.65 12.69 -3.52
N ARG A 928 -22.58 12.71 -4.50
CA ARG A 928 -23.91 13.33 -4.35
C ARG A 928 -24.75 12.72 -3.23
N ASN A 929 -24.51 11.45 -2.89
CA ASN A 929 -25.24 10.73 -1.85
C ASN A 929 -24.52 10.73 -0.49
N ILE A 930 -23.40 11.46 -0.37
CA ILE A 930 -22.59 11.53 0.85
C ILE A 930 -22.68 12.95 1.40
N SER A 931 -23.31 13.10 2.56
CA SER A 931 -23.40 14.37 3.29
C SER A 931 -22.05 14.75 3.91
N VAL A 932 -21.79 16.05 3.99
CA VAL A 932 -20.64 16.58 4.73
C VAL A 932 -21.01 16.68 6.20
N THR A 933 -20.24 16.00 7.05
CA THR A 933 -20.40 15.91 8.50
C THR A 933 -19.17 16.50 9.20
N ASN A 934 -19.24 16.68 10.52
CA ASN A 934 -18.10 17.19 11.30
C ASN A 934 -16.82 16.33 11.18
N ASP A 935 -16.97 15.01 11.02
CA ASP A 935 -15.84 14.09 10.87
C ASP A 935 -15.18 14.19 9.49
N ASN A 936 -15.96 14.51 8.44
CA ASN A 936 -15.48 14.50 7.06
C ASN A 936 -15.31 15.91 6.44
N ARG A 937 -15.59 16.99 7.20
CA ARG A 937 -15.52 18.38 6.72
C ARG A 937 -14.15 18.78 6.15
N ILE A 938 -13.07 18.30 6.78
CA ILE A 938 -11.70 18.58 6.31
C ILE A 938 -11.42 17.88 4.98
N GLU A 939 -11.95 16.66 4.82
CA GLU A 939 -11.88 15.92 3.55
C GLU A 939 -12.65 16.67 2.45
N TYR A 940 -13.87 17.16 2.74
CA TYR A 940 -14.67 17.94 1.78
C TYR A 940 -13.92 19.20 1.30
N VAL A 941 -13.38 20.00 2.22
CA VAL A 941 -12.60 21.21 1.88
C VAL A 941 -11.43 20.87 0.96
N TYR A 942 -10.71 19.79 1.26
CA TYR A 942 -9.57 19.35 0.46
C TYR A 942 -9.99 18.90 -0.95
N VAL A 943 -11.02 18.05 -1.06
CA VAL A 943 -11.45 17.52 -2.36
C VAL A 943 -12.07 18.62 -3.23
N MET A 944 -12.80 19.56 -2.63
CA MET A 944 -13.35 20.72 -3.36
C MET A 944 -12.24 21.63 -3.89
N ALA A 945 -11.21 21.89 -3.09
CA ALA A 945 -10.05 22.67 -3.55
C ALA A 945 -9.25 21.94 -4.63
N ASP A 946 -9.03 20.63 -4.48
CA ASP A 946 -8.40 19.79 -5.51
C ASP A 946 -9.19 19.81 -6.81
N TYR A 947 -10.52 19.80 -6.74
CA TYR A 947 -11.36 19.92 -7.92
C TYR A 947 -11.23 21.28 -8.62
N MET A 948 -11.35 22.38 -7.87
CA MET A 948 -11.32 23.74 -8.39
C MET A 948 -9.98 24.09 -9.03
N LEU A 949 -8.90 23.70 -8.35
CA LEU A 949 -7.56 23.89 -8.86
C LEU A 949 -7.27 22.79 -9.88
N ASN A 950 -7.15 21.52 -9.49
CA ASN A 950 -6.53 20.44 -10.27
C ASN A 950 -7.45 19.84 -11.34
N GLN A 951 -8.66 19.41 -10.98
CA GLN A 951 -9.46 18.57 -11.86
C GLN A 951 -10.18 19.38 -12.97
N ARG A 952 -10.73 20.55 -12.63
CA ARG A 952 -11.56 21.36 -13.55
C ARG A 952 -10.87 21.75 -14.85
N ILE A 953 -9.56 22.03 -14.79
CA ILE A 953 -8.76 22.47 -15.94
C ILE A 953 -7.73 21.41 -16.38
N HIS A 954 -7.91 20.15 -15.96
CA HIS A 954 -6.91 19.10 -16.12
C HIS A 954 -6.56 18.84 -17.59
N GLU A 955 -7.57 18.66 -18.45
CA GLU A 955 -7.37 18.33 -19.86
C GLU A 955 -6.71 19.49 -20.63
N GLN A 956 -7.17 20.71 -20.40
CA GLN A 956 -6.60 21.94 -20.99
C GLN A 956 -5.14 22.11 -20.58
N THR A 957 -4.86 21.99 -19.28
CA THR A 957 -3.50 22.13 -18.74
C THR A 957 -2.60 21.03 -19.30
N LYS A 958 -3.08 19.79 -19.37
CA LYS A 958 -2.32 18.66 -19.93
C LYS A 958 -1.99 18.90 -21.40
N ALA A 959 -2.98 19.29 -22.22
CA ALA A 959 -2.77 19.56 -23.63
C ALA A 959 -1.74 20.68 -23.86
N PHE A 960 -1.83 21.76 -23.07
CA PHE A 960 -0.85 22.85 -23.09
C PHE A 960 0.56 22.38 -22.71
N ILE A 961 0.68 21.62 -21.62
CA ILE A 961 1.96 21.07 -21.14
C ILE A 961 2.57 20.12 -22.17
N ASP A 962 1.77 19.26 -22.80
CA ASP A 962 2.22 18.34 -23.85
C ASP A 962 2.78 19.13 -25.05
N GLY A 963 2.12 20.22 -25.43
CA GLY A 963 2.59 21.16 -26.45
C GLY A 963 3.93 21.81 -26.07
N PHE A 964 4.01 22.38 -24.87
CA PHE A 964 5.20 23.06 -24.35
C PHE A 964 6.40 22.11 -24.25
N ARG A 965 6.19 20.91 -23.70
CA ARG A 965 7.22 19.88 -23.53
C ARG A 965 7.65 19.20 -24.83
N SER A 966 6.87 19.35 -25.90
CA SER A 966 7.27 18.86 -27.22
C SER A 966 8.43 19.68 -27.82
N ILE A 967 8.57 20.94 -27.39
CA ILE A 967 9.64 21.85 -27.84
C ILE A 967 10.80 21.84 -26.85
N ILE A 968 10.52 22.04 -25.56
CA ILE A 968 11.54 22.10 -24.51
C ILE A 968 11.46 20.84 -23.66
N ALA A 969 12.58 20.16 -23.44
CA ALA A 969 12.61 18.96 -22.62
C ALA A 969 12.15 19.24 -21.17
N ASP A 970 11.31 18.36 -20.62
CA ASP A 970 10.75 18.46 -19.26
C ASP A 970 11.84 18.69 -18.18
N GLN A 971 12.97 17.99 -18.31
CA GLN A 971 14.10 18.08 -17.39
C GLN A 971 14.78 19.46 -17.36
N TRP A 972 14.69 20.25 -18.45
CA TRP A 972 15.32 21.57 -18.54
C TRP A 972 14.52 22.63 -17.79
N ILE A 973 13.20 22.51 -17.81
CA ILE A 973 12.29 23.44 -17.15
C ILE A 973 12.14 23.16 -15.66
N ARG A 974 12.18 21.87 -15.26
CA ARG A 974 12.07 21.47 -13.86
C ARG A 974 13.20 21.96 -12.96
N ILE A 975 14.28 22.49 -13.53
CA ILE A 975 15.34 23.13 -12.76
C ILE A 975 14.87 24.45 -12.15
N PHE A 976 13.77 25.07 -12.62
CA PHE A 976 13.27 26.35 -12.11
C PHE A 976 12.14 26.18 -11.09
N SER A 977 11.96 27.16 -10.20
CA SER A 977 10.76 27.35 -9.36
C SER A 977 9.65 28.09 -10.12
N PRO A 978 8.38 28.07 -9.67
CA PRO A 978 7.29 28.78 -10.35
C PRO A 978 7.60 30.27 -10.65
N PRO A 979 8.05 31.10 -9.69
CA PRO A 979 8.39 32.49 -9.99
C PRO A 979 9.67 32.66 -10.83
N GLU A 980 10.59 31.69 -10.81
CA GLU A 980 11.74 31.68 -11.72
C GLU A 980 11.32 31.34 -13.15
N LEU A 981 10.38 30.41 -13.34
CA LEU A 981 9.83 30.10 -14.65
C LEU A 981 9.09 31.32 -15.22
N GLN A 982 8.33 32.05 -14.39
CA GLN A 982 7.74 33.32 -14.80
C GLN A 982 8.81 34.32 -15.27
N ARG A 983 9.94 34.42 -14.54
CA ARG A 983 11.08 35.23 -14.95
C ARG A 983 11.68 34.77 -16.28
N VAL A 984 11.84 33.46 -16.49
CA VAL A 984 12.32 32.89 -17.76
C VAL A 984 11.40 33.23 -18.93
N ILE A 985 10.09 33.27 -18.70
CA ILE A 985 9.09 33.56 -19.74
C ILE A 985 8.99 35.06 -20.02
N SER A 986 8.93 35.91 -19.00
CA SER A 986 8.62 37.34 -19.14
C SER A 986 9.81 38.28 -19.00
N GLY A 987 10.88 37.87 -18.31
CA GLY A 987 12.05 38.70 -18.01
C GLY A 987 12.16 39.10 -16.54
N GLU A 988 13.02 40.09 -16.24
CA GLU A 988 13.16 40.68 -14.90
C GLU A 988 12.34 41.95 -14.71
N ASN A 989 11.62 42.06 -13.59
CA ASN A 989 10.79 43.22 -13.28
C ASN A 989 11.59 44.43 -12.72
N VAL A 990 12.74 44.73 -13.34
CA VAL A 990 13.67 45.80 -12.94
C VAL A 990 13.92 46.72 -14.15
N ASP A 991 14.16 48.01 -13.92
CA ASP A 991 14.59 48.91 -14.99
C ASP A 991 15.96 48.47 -15.52
N PHE A 992 16.19 48.69 -16.82
CA PHE A 992 17.43 48.23 -17.43
C PHE A 992 18.64 49.06 -17.00
N ASP A 993 19.78 48.40 -16.79
CA ASP A 993 21.03 49.09 -16.48
C ASP A 993 21.59 49.75 -17.75
N VAL A 994 21.66 51.08 -17.73
CA VAL A 994 22.20 51.89 -18.83
C VAL A 994 23.70 51.61 -19.03
N SER A 995 24.41 51.28 -17.96
CA SER A 995 25.84 50.95 -17.99
C SER A 995 26.06 49.62 -18.72
N ASP A 996 25.23 48.63 -18.42
CA ASP A 996 25.25 47.33 -19.09
C ASP A 996 24.86 47.43 -20.58
N LEU A 997 23.81 48.20 -20.90
CA LEU A 997 23.43 48.45 -22.30
C LEU A 997 24.58 49.10 -23.07
N ARG A 998 25.25 50.09 -22.48
CA ARG A 998 26.38 50.80 -23.08
C ARG A 998 27.57 49.86 -23.35
N ASN A 999 27.89 48.97 -22.42
CA ASN A 999 29.00 48.01 -22.56
C ASN A 999 28.77 47.01 -23.71
N HIS A 1000 27.52 46.69 -24.01
CA HIS A 1000 27.12 45.72 -25.03
C HIS A 1000 26.52 46.37 -26.30
N THR A 1001 26.82 47.65 -26.54
CA THR A 1001 26.40 48.37 -27.75
C THR A 1001 27.45 48.31 -28.85
N GLU A 1002 27.06 47.90 -30.06
CA GLU A 1002 27.88 48.01 -31.26
C GLU A 1002 27.71 49.37 -31.95
N TYR A 1003 28.81 49.94 -32.44
CA TYR A 1003 28.79 51.19 -33.19
C TYR A 1003 29.18 50.94 -34.65
N GLN A 1004 28.36 51.40 -35.58
CA GLN A 1004 28.56 51.20 -37.03
C GLN A 1004 28.53 52.53 -37.79
N ASN A 1005 29.12 52.58 -38.98
CA ASN A 1005 29.27 53.78 -39.84
C ASN A 1005 30.00 54.97 -39.18
N GLY A 1006 31.15 54.72 -38.57
CA GLY A 1006 32.00 55.79 -37.99
C GLY A 1006 31.55 56.30 -36.60
N GLY A 1007 30.51 55.71 -36.02
CA GLY A 1007 30.21 55.87 -34.60
C GLY A 1007 31.28 55.19 -33.74
N PHE A 1008 31.70 55.84 -32.67
CA PHE A 1008 32.54 55.28 -31.61
C PHE A 1008 32.10 55.84 -30.27
N GLU A 1009 32.36 55.13 -29.18
CA GLU A 1009 31.80 55.45 -27.85
C GLU A 1009 32.08 56.90 -27.38
N GLN A 1010 33.22 57.46 -27.77
CA GLN A 1010 33.62 58.82 -27.38
C GLN A 1010 33.02 59.92 -28.27
N HIS A 1011 32.28 59.57 -29.32
CA HIS A 1011 31.64 60.53 -30.21
C HIS A 1011 30.69 61.44 -29.40
N PRO A 1012 30.74 62.78 -29.57
CA PRO A 1012 29.97 63.71 -28.74
C PRO A 1012 28.48 63.40 -28.64
N VAL A 1013 27.85 63.06 -29.78
CA VAL A 1013 26.42 62.71 -29.86
C VAL A 1013 26.10 61.41 -29.11
N ILE A 1014 26.99 60.42 -29.14
CA ILE A 1014 26.81 59.14 -28.43
C ILE A 1014 26.95 59.35 -26.92
N ARG A 1015 27.92 60.18 -26.48
CA ARG A 1015 28.06 60.55 -25.06
C ARG A 1015 26.82 61.28 -24.54
N MET A 1016 26.28 62.22 -25.30
CA MET A 1016 25.05 62.92 -24.95
C MET A 1016 23.87 61.95 -24.84
N LEU A 1017 23.74 61.00 -25.76
CA LEU A 1017 22.71 59.96 -25.69
C LEU A 1017 22.79 59.18 -24.36
N TRP A 1018 23.98 58.71 -23.98
CA TRP A 1018 24.14 57.96 -22.73
C TRP A 1018 23.88 58.78 -21.47
N GLN A 1019 24.25 60.07 -21.46
CA GLN A 1019 23.93 60.99 -20.35
C GLN A 1019 22.42 61.17 -20.21
N ILE A 1020 21.72 61.42 -21.32
CA ILE A 1020 20.26 61.55 -21.34
C ILE A 1020 19.59 60.26 -20.86
N LEU A 1021 20.10 59.10 -21.28
CA LEU A 1021 19.56 57.81 -20.84
C LEU A 1021 19.77 57.53 -19.36
N GLN A 1022 20.85 58.03 -18.76
CA GLN A 1022 21.06 57.93 -17.30
C GLN A 1022 20.03 58.77 -16.54
N ASP A 1023 19.74 59.97 -17.03
CA ASP A 1023 18.80 60.93 -16.44
C ASP A 1023 17.33 60.56 -16.62
N PHE A 1024 17.01 59.62 -17.53
CA PHE A 1024 15.64 59.18 -17.76
C PHE A 1024 15.01 58.51 -16.53
N ASN A 1025 13.75 58.86 -16.30
CA ASN A 1025 12.90 58.16 -15.34
C ASN A 1025 12.55 56.77 -15.87
N SER A 1026 12.09 55.89 -14.98
CA SER A 1026 11.78 54.49 -15.31
C SER A 1026 10.81 54.30 -16.48
N GLN A 1027 9.82 55.20 -16.63
CA GLN A 1027 8.89 55.19 -17.77
C GLN A 1027 9.57 55.58 -19.09
N GLU A 1028 10.44 56.58 -19.07
CA GLU A 1028 11.16 57.08 -20.25
C GLU A 1028 12.21 56.07 -20.72
N LYS A 1029 12.89 55.41 -19.77
CA LYS A 1029 13.76 54.26 -20.04
C LYS A 1029 13.02 53.18 -20.82
N ARG A 1030 11.84 52.77 -20.36
CA ARG A 1030 11.02 51.77 -21.07
C ARG A 1030 10.57 52.24 -22.45
N ALA A 1031 10.15 53.50 -22.56
CA ALA A 1031 9.75 54.09 -23.84
C ALA A 1031 10.91 54.12 -24.85
N PHE A 1032 12.13 54.44 -24.40
CA PHE A 1032 13.33 54.38 -25.22
C PHE A 1032 13.61 52.97 -25.71
N LEU A 1033 13.57 51.99 -24.82
CA LEU A 1033 13.87 50.61 -25.20
C LEU A 1033 12.82 50.04 -26.16
N LYS A 1034 11.55 50.42 -25.99
CA LYS A 1034 10.46 50.17 -26.94
C LYS A 1034 10.73 50.80 -28.30
N PHE A 1035 11.21 52.04 -28.31
CA PHE A 1035 11.53 52.76 -29.54
C PHE A 1035 12.66 52.07 -30.31
N VAL A 1036 13.78 51.74 -29.67
CA VAL A 1036 14.95 51.22 -30.40
C VAL A 1036 14.81 49.75 -30.81
N THR A 1037 14.05 48.95 -30.06
CA THR A 1037 13.87 47.53 -30.37
C THR A 1037 12.66 47.24 -31.28
N SER A 1038 11.88 48.27 -31.65
CA SER A 1038 10.63 48.22 -32.45
C SER A 1038 9.66 47.10 -32.05
N SER A 1039 9.79 46.60 -30.82
CA SER A 1039 9.00 45.49 -30.33
C SER A 1039 7.78 46.10 -29.63
N PRO A 1040 6.53 45.78 -30.05
CA PRO A 1040 5.31 46.31 -29.42
C PRO A 1040 5.16 45.92 -27.94
N LYS A 1041 6.13 45.20 -27.37
CA LYS A 1041 6.12 44.55 -26.05
C LYS A 1041 7.11 45.09 -25.01
N PHE A 1042 7.90 46.13 -25.27
CA PHE A 1042 8.56 46.85 -24.14
C PHE A 1042 7.61 47.78 -23.38
N CYS A 1043 6.32 47.75 -23.74
CA CYS A 1043 5.25 48.52 -23.10
C CYS A 1043 5.05 48.14 -21.62
N HIS A 1044 5.43 46.93 -21.20
CA HIS A 1044 5.36 46.50 -19.80
C HIS A 1044 6.63 45.77 -19.35
N PHE A 1045 7.74 46.53 -19.25
CA PHE A 1045 9.02 46.14 -18.61
C PHE A 1045 9.69 44.91 -19.29
N GLN A 1046 10.99 44.79 -19.44
CA GLN A 1046 11.85 43.94 -18.61
C GLN A 1046 13.09 43.65 -19.49
N PRO A 1047 14.34 43.91 -19.05
CA PRO A 1047 15.53 43.61 -19.84
C PRO A 1047 15.70 42.09 -20.06
N PRO A 1048 16.49 41.66 -21.08
CA PRO A 1048 16.86 40.26 -21.22
C PRO A 1048 17.52 39.75 -19.94
N LEU A 1049 17.14 38.54 -19.51
CA LEU A 1049 17.67 37.93 -18.28
C LEU A 1049 19.20 37.84 -18.36
N GLY A 1050 19.92 38.34 -17.36
CA GLY A 1050 21.38 38.34 -17.35
C GLY A 1050 22.05 39.45 -18.15
N GLY A 1051 21.30 40.48 -18.58
CA GLY A 1051 21.86 41.71 -19.18
C GLY A 1051 21.82 41.75 -20.71
N PHE A 1052 22.30 42.86 -21.25
CA PHE A 1052 22.27 43.17 -22.70
C PHE A 1052 23.30 42.42 -23.53
N GLU A 1053 24.25 41.71 -22.91
CA GLU A 1053 25.16 40.79 -23.59
C GLU A 1053 24.39 39.74 -24.42
N TYR A 1054 23.24 39.31 -23.91
CA TYR A 1054 22.42 38.27 -24.52
C TYR A 1054 21.35 38.82 -25.48
N LEU A 1055 21.37 40.12 -25.78
CA LEU A 1055 20.46 40.71 -26.76
C LEU A 1055 20.89 40.28 -28.17
N GLN A 1056 20.03 39.55 -28.88
CA GLN A 1056 20.24 39.18 -30.28
C GLN A 1056 19.14 39.75 -31.18
N PRO A 1057 19.49 40.52 -32.23
CA PRO A 1057 20.82 41.08 -32.53
C PRO A 1057 21.30 42.08 -31.46
N PRO A 1058 22.62 42.31 -31.32
CA PRO A 1058 23.16 43.26 -30.35
C PRO A 1058 22.67 44.68 -30.64
N PHE A 1059 22.53 45.49 -29.58
CA PHE A 1059 22.07 46.86 -29.72
C PHE A 1059 23.09 47.65 -30.55
N THR A 1060 22.68 48.17 -31.71
CA THR A 1060 23.60 48.83 -32.64
C THR A 1060 23.21 50.28 -32.88
N ILE A 1061 24.16 51.20 -32.74
CA ILE A 1061 24.00 52.61 -33.11
C ILE A 1061 24.71 52.87 -34.44
N ARG A 1062 23.98 53.38 -35.43
CA ARG A 1062 24.50 53.81 -36.73
C ARG A 1062 24.41 55.31 -36.89
N ILE A 1063 25.53 55.94 -37.26
CA ILE A 1063 25.52 57.33 -37.73
C ILE A 1063 25.26 57.31 -39.24
N VAL A 1064 24.19 57.97 -39.67
CA VAL A 1064 23.86 58.11 -41.10
C VAL A 1064 24.31 59.50 -41.54
N ALA A 1065 25.31 59.55 -42.42
CA ALA A 1065 25.72 60.79 -43.05
C ALA A 1065 24.64 61.21 -44.06
N ILE A 1066 24.10 62.42 -43.89
CA ILE A 1066 23.25 63.05 -44.91
C ILE A 1066 24.21 63.48 -46.02
N SER A 1067 24.16 62.83 -47.19
CA SER A 1067 24.96 63.20 -48.35
C SER A 1067 24.75 64.69 -48.65
N GLY A 1068 25.86 65.43 -48.71
CA GLY A 1068 25.85 66.87 -48.86
C GLY A 1068 25.26 67.30 -50.20
N ASP A 1069 24.14 68.03 -50.13
CA ASP A 1069 23.92 69.25 -50.90
C ASP A 1069 22.67 69.94 -50.37
N SER A 1070 22.88 70.89 -49.45
CA SER A 1070 22.05 72.05 -49.06
C SER A 1070 22.13 72.34 -47.56
N ASN A 1071 23.04 73.24 -47.21
CA ASN A 1071 23.34 73.70 -45.84
C ASN A 1071 22.22 74.57 -45.20
N SER A 1072 20.97 74.43 -45.62
CA SER A 1072 19.82 75.14 -45.05
C SER A 1072 18.61 74.25 -44.73
N ALA A 1073 18.69 72.93 -44.94
CA ALA A 1073 17.53 72.03 -44.84
C ALA A 1073 17.42 71.20 -43.55
N GLY A 1074 18.34 71.34 -42.58
CA GLY A 1074 18.32 70.50 -41.37
C GLY A 1074 17.06 70.68 -40.50
N ILE A 1075 16.61 71.93 -40.31
CA ILE A 1075 15.40 72.24 -39.53
C ILE A 1075 14.12 72.05 -40.37
N GLN A 1076 14.19 72.24 -41.69
CA GLN A 1076 13.05 72.00 -42.58
C GLN A 1076 12.76 70.52 -42.82
N TYR A 1077 13.76 69.63 -42.81
CA TYR A 1077 13.55 68.19 -42.93
C TYR A 1077 12.85 67.61 -41.69
N VAL A 1078 13.27 68.04 -40.49
CA VAL A 1078 12.60 67.68 -39.23
C VAL A 1078 11.19 68.28 -39.17
N LYS A 1079 10.99 69.53 -39.61
CA LYS A 1079 9.63 70.10 -39.72
C LYS A 1079 8.76 69.33 -40.71
N ASN A 1080 9.24 68.99 -41.90
CA ASN A 1080 8.47 68.24 -42.91
C ASN A 1080 8.10 66.81 -42.46
N ILE A 1081 8.91 66.18 -41.61
CA ILE A 1081 8.60 64.89 -40.95
C ILE A 1081 7.45 65.03 -39.93
N PHE A 1082 7.32 66.18 -39.26
CA PHE A 1082 6.29 66.41 -38.24
C PHE A 1082 5.07 67.23 -38.73
N THR A 1083 5.12 67.89 -39.89
CA THR A 1083 4.04 68.76 -40.42
C THR A 1083 3.24 68.17 -41.59
N SER A 1084 3.50 66.94 -42.01
CA SER A 1084 2.71 66.22 -43.03
C SER A 1084 1.42 65.64 -42.42
N SER A 1085 0.55 66.52 -41.91
CA SER A 1085 -0.76 66.20 -41.32
C SER A 1085 -1.95 66.52 -42.24
N SER A 1086 -1.75 66.73 -43.54
CA SER A 1086 -2.89 66.87 -44.46
C SER A 1086 -2.67 66.17 -45.79
N ASN A 1087 -3.41 65.07 -45.98
CA ASN A 1087 -3.85 64.51 -47.26
C ASN A 1087 -2.99 63.49 -48.04
N THR A 1088 -2.19 62.64 -47.40
CA THR A 1088 -1.80 61.34 -48.01
C THR A 1088 -1.68 60.24 -46.94
N LYS A 1089 -2.38 59.11 -47.14
CA LYS A 1089 -2.59 58.01 -46.17
C LYS A 1089 -1.38 57.11 -45.89
N ASP A 1090 -0.17 57.40 -46.37
CA ASP A 1090 1.03 56.56 -46.17
C ASP A 1090 2.23 57.34 -45.58
N GLY A 1091 2.00 58.07 -44.49
CA GLY A 1091 3.06 58.75 -43.72
C GLY A 1091 3.69 57.83 -42.67
N ARG A 1092 4.66 57.01 -43.05
CA ARG A 1092 5.50 56.25 -42.10
C ARG A 1092 6.58 57.19 -41.55
N LEU A 1093 6.57 57.45 -40.24
CA LEU A 1093 7.75 58.01 -39.54
C LEU A 1093 8.98 57.16 -39.89
N PRO A 1094 10.22 57.70 -39.88
CA PRO A 1094 11.41 56.86 -39.98
C PRO A 1094 11.41 55.90 -38.80
N SER A 1095 10.92 54.69 -39.04
CA SER A 1095 10.94 53.61 -38.07
C SER A 1095 12.39 53.26 -37.82
N SER A 1096 12.76 53.11 -36.56
CA SER A 1096 13.90 52.28 -36.17
C SER A 1096 13.85 50.99 -36.98
N SER A 1097 14.75 50.91 -37.96
CA SER A 1097 14.92 49.73 -38.80
C SER A 1097 15.56 48.65 -37.93
N THR A 1098 14.73 47.79 -37.36
CA THR A 1098 15.17 46.49 -36.86
C THR A 1098 15.70 45.69 -38.04
N TRP A 1099 16.94 45.23 -37.91
CA TRP A 1099 17.58 44.32 -38.85
C TRP A 1099 16.93 42.95 -38.79
#